data_AF-A0A1Q4WZX0-F1
#
_entry.id   AF-A0A1Q4WZX0-F1
#
_cell.length_a   1.000
_cell.length_b   1.000
_cell.length_c   1.000
_cell.angle_alpha   90.00
_cell.angle_beta   90.00
_cell.angle_gamma   90.00
#
_symmetry.space_group_name_H-M   'P 1'
#
loop_
_entity.id
_entity.type
_entity.pdbx_description
1 polymer ?
#
loop_
_entity_poly.entity_id
_entity_poly.type
_entity_poly.pdbx_seq_one_letter_code
_entity_poly.pdbx_strand_id
1 'polypeptide(L)'
;MSLHAQPSPLPPDSSLPLPDVQDELDHTVLRSGRTLLARVTRGVLMAQEGGMFEQTAALLTDTHRRLRGHPVAESVTVMPGVLLNLGLAQTLCGRFAQAEDHLCEARSLAEERRLPLMDMVVRQNLGCLSLYRGDASGAIATFHGLTDRLPPERREALHVDLAEALLAEGLVEDAAAALVDGPWADGAPASAHTMLVEAKLRLLRGDRLRAVELTRRVRYTFGTGSQWHRLAARLERIAVRGDRSRPVSRARNALAARRPLAVPEPRGRAAPHRALDALERTSSRMPGPWLAEAGNDPHVVQAGLENALEAGDAAAALEWAELARTWAVPRVPGPGVRTPATVSLAEHYRDALAGGRDPNTVARRMESARWQAHHEARSARSSGSPSPSAPAREHADGPRRDPRPVPVADALSERLGDRAFVRYTRAGGEAVALVAADGRVHARVLGPLPRVARALGRFVHPLLLPGHAFGDDARKAAGTAADALLGPLLPLVGDRPLVVAGDPYLGDPPWGMLPPLRGRPTHLVPTARFWLDRAPAGTAGPAVPGRVLLVAAPGPAGAGREVAGLAGLYPKARVLTADRTGRSEVLAAFEEADLVHLAGHGRVPHRAPMLASVTLDDGPLLACDLTALPRVPDVVVLSTCWSGRGFAGRTGAPLGFVGALLAAGVRAVVASPVPVGDSRTDTAMRRFHRSFAGGVPLPEAVAVHLGPIGFCCFGA
;
A
#
# COMPACT_ATOMS: atom_id res chain seq x y z
N MET A 1 39.36 2.77 -12.10
CA MET A 1 40.57 3.54 -11.78
C MET A 1 41.74 2.57 -11.69
N SER A 2 42.66 2.72 -12.64
CA SER A 2 43.90 1.97 -12.86
C SER A 2 44.85 1.99 -11.68
N LEU A 3 45.74 0.99 -11.56
CA LEU A 3 47.11 1.16 -11.05
C LEU A 3 48.03 0.04 -11.57
N HIS A 4 48.84 0.38 -12.57
CA HIS A 4 50.05 -0.32 -13.00
C HIS A 4 51.21 0.68 -12.85
N ALA A 5 52.27 0.33 -12.12
CA ALA A 5 53.61 0.92 -12.27
C ALA A 5 54.65 0.09 -11.48
N GLN A 6 55.68 -0.39 -12.19
CA GLN A 6 56.98 -0.80 -11.65
C GLN A 6 58.03 0.28 -12.01
N PRO A 7 59.16 0.32 -11.29
CA PRO A 7 60.46 0.35 -11.97
C PRO A 7 61.52 -0.62 -11.39
N SER A 8 62.61 -0.75 -12.17
CA SER A 8 63.66 -1.79 -12.29
C SER A 8 64.90 -1.67 -11.34
N PRO A 9 65.96 -2.53 -11.44
CA PRO A 9 66.68 -3.14 -10.30
C PRO A 9 68.11 -2.61 -10.01
N LEU A 10 68.71 -3.08 -8.90
CA LEU A 10 70.15 -3.03 -8.57
C LEU A 10 70.60 -4.33 -7.82
N PRO A 11 71.92 -4.66 -7.76
CA PRO A 11 72.49 -6.00 -8.05
C PRO A 11 72.77 -6.87 -6.79
N PRO A 12 73.29 -8.11 -6.94
CA PRO A 12 73.17 -9.14 -5.92
C PRO A 12 74.30 -9.02 -4.90
N ASP A 13 73.98 -9.23 -3.62
CA ASP A 13 75.00 -9.73 -2.71
C ASP A 13 74.48 -10.81 -1.78
N SER A 14 75.38 -11.78 -1.63
CA SER A 14 75.30 -13.09 -1.00
C SER A 14 74.59 -13.16 0.34
N SER A 15 73.65 -14.10 0.45
CA SER A 15 73.55 -15.21 1.42
C SER A 15 72.07 -15.49 1.73
N LEU A 16 71.49 -16.46 1.01
CA LEU A 16 70.16 -16.98 1.31
C LEU A 16 70.23 -17.80 2.61
N PRO A 17 69.49 -17.47 3.67
CA PRO A 17 69.11 -18.46 4.66
C PRO A 17 68.17 -19.45 3.96
N LEU A 18 68.32 -20.74 4.24
CA LEU A 18 67.30 -21.74 3.92
C LEU A 18 65.94 -21.22 4.43
N PRO A 19 64.86 -21.29 3.64
CA PRO A 19 63.57 -20.81 4.09
C PRO A 19 63.19 -21.57 5.36
N ASP A 20 62.90 -20.81 6.42
CA ASP A 20 62.38 -21.36 7.66
C ASP A 20 61.11 -22.17 7.32
N VAL A 21 60.98 -23.38 7.85
CA VAL A 21 59.82 -24.26 7.56
C VAL A 21 58.52 -23.54 7.90
N GLN A 22 58.58 -22.63 8.88
CA GLN A 22 57.51 -21.71 9.27
C GLN A 22 57.13 -20.73 8.13
N ASP A 23 58.11 -20.13 7.44
CA ASP A 23 57.90 -19.18 6.33
C ASP A 23 57.29 -19.88 5.09
N GLU A 24 57.69 -21.13 4.81
CA GLU A 24 57.08 -21.93 3.75
C GLU A 24 55.65 -22.38 4.08
N LEU A 25 55.39 -22.75 5.34
CA LEU A 25 54.05 -23.05 5.84
C LEU A 25 53.14 -21.82 5.76
N ASP A 26 53.62 -20.64 6.19
CA ASP A 26 52.89 -19.39 6.14
C ASP A 26 52.61 -18.93 4.70
N HIS A 27 53.58 -19.06 3.79
CA HIS A 27 53.37 -18.83 2.36
C HIS A 27 52.38 -19.80 1.73
N THR A 28 52.36 -21.06 2.16
CA THR A 28 51.42 -22.07 1.66
C THR A 28 49.99 -21.77 2.13
N VAL A 29 49.81 -21.41 3.41
CA VAL A 29 48.53 -20.99 4.00
C VAL A 29 48.00 -19.70 3.34
N LEU A 30 48.89 -18.74 3.04
CA LEU A 30 48.52 -17.52 2.31
C LEU A 30 48.08 -17.82 0.87
N ARG A 31 48.78 -18.70 0.16
CA ARG A 31 48.39 -19.10 -1.21
C ARG A 31 47.07 -19.87 -1.23
N SER A 32 46.85 -20.81 -0.31
CA SER A 32 45.58 -21.54 -0.20
C SER A 32 44.44 -20.62 0.20
N GLY A 33 44.67 -19.68 1.12
CA GLY A 33 43.71 -18.64 1.52
C GLY A 33 43.28 -17.75 0.34
N ARG A 34 44.24 -17.22 -0.43
CA ARG A 34 43.96 -16.42 -1.65
C ARG A 34 43.16 -17.23 -2.67
N THR A 35 43.48 -18.51 -2.82
CA THR A 35 42.75 -19.41 -3.73
C THR A 35 41.30 -19.61 -3.30
N LEU A 36 41.05 -19.80 -2.01
CA LEU A 36 39.68 -19.93 -1.47
C LEU A 36 38.89 -18.63 -1.66
N LEU A 37 39.48 -17.47 -1.38
CA LEU A 37 38.83 -16.17 -1.60
C LEU A 37 38.52 -15.92 -3.09
N ALA A 38 39.44 -16.27 -3.99
CA ALA A 38 39.19 -16.19 -5.44
C ALA A 38 38.02 -17.07 -5.88
N ARG A 39 37.84 -18.25 -5.27
CA ARG A 39 36.66 -19.11 -5.51
C ARG A 39 35.37 -18.46 -5.04
N VAL A 40 35.38 -17.76 -3.89
CA VAL A 40 34.22 -16.99 -3.42
C VAL A 40 33.87 -15.89 -4.42
N THR A 41 34.84 -15.06 -4.81
CA THR A 41 34.64 -14.00 -5.81
C THR A 41 34.11 -14.56 -7.12
N ARG A 42 34.68 -15.66 -7.62
CA ARG A 42 34.20 -16.35 -8.81
C ARG A 42 32.75 -16.81 -8.65
N GLY A 43 32.39 -17.41 -7.51
CA GLY A 43 31.02 -17.84 -7.24
C GLY A 43 30.01 -16.69 -7.27
N VAL A 44 30.38 -15.54 -6.70
CA VAL A 44 29.56 -14.32 -6.71
C VAL A 44 29.38 -13.80 -8.13
N LEU A 45 30.46 -13.69 -8.92
CA LEU A 45 30.38 -13.26 -10.33
C LEU A 45 29.54 -14.21 -11.18
N MET A 46 29.68 -15.53 -10.99
CA MET A 46 28.86 -16.53 -11.68
C MET A 46 27.35 -16.36 -11.41
N ALA A 47 26.97 -15.94 -10.19
CA ALA A 47 25.59 -15.64 -9.85
C ALA A 47 25.12 -14.31 -10.45
N GLN A 48 25.92 -13.23 -10.31
CA GLN A 48 25.55 -11.88 -10.72
C GLN A 48 25.55 -11.70 -12.25
N GLU A 49 26.64 -12.12 -12.91
CA GLU A 49 26.87 -11.91 -14.35
C GLU A 49 26.40 -13.11 -15.19
N GLY A 50 26.38 -14.31 -14.60
CA GLY A 50 25.98 -15.54 -15.31
C GLY A 50 24.58 -16.03 -14.99
N GLY A 51 24.00 -15.69 -13.83
CA GLY A 51 22.77 -16.33 -13.33
C GLY A 51 22.93 -17.85 -13.14
N MET A 52 24.14 -18.31 -12.81
CA MET A 52 24.51 -19.73 -12.69
C MET A 52 24.42 -20.23 -11.24
N PHE A 53 23.24 -20.10 -10.63
CA PHE A 53 23.05 -20.31 -9.19
C PHE A 53 23.37 -21.73 -8.69
N GLU A 54 23.07 -22.76 -9.47
CA GLU A 54 23.41 -24.15 -9.09
C GLU A 54 24.91 -24.37 -8.99
N GLN A 55 25.66 -23.79 -9.93
CA GLN A 55 27.12 -23.88 -9.99
C GLN A 55 27.75 -23.00 -8.91
N THR A 56 27.19 -21.81 -8.65
CA THR A 56 27.57 -20.98 -7.51
C THR A 56 27.35 -21.73 -6.19
N ALA A 57 26.18 -22.34 -5.99
CA ALA A 57 25.88 -23.10 -4.78
C ALA A 57 26.84 -24.29 -4.60
N ALA A 58 27.15 -25.02 -5.67
CA ALA A 58 28.13 -26.12 -5.63
C ALA A 58 29.55 -25.62 -5.28
N LEU A 59 30.01 -24.55 -5.95
CA LEU A 59 31.32 -23.95 -5.72
C LEU A 59 31.47 -23.43 -4.29
N LEU A 60 30.46 -22.72 -3.79
CA LEU A 60 30.47 -22.15 -2.44
C LEU A 60 30.27 -23.24 -1.36
N THR A 61 29.55 -24.33 -1.65
CA THR A 61 29.46 -25.48 -0.72
C THR A 61 30.82 -26.15 -0.53
N ASP A 62 31.56 -26.40 -1.61
CA ASP A 62 32.93 -26.94 -1.53
C ASP A 62 33.89 -25.94 -0.86
N THR A 63 33.77 -24.66 -1.18
CA THR A 63 34.61 -23.61 -0.58
C THR A 63 34.33 -23.47 0.92
N HIS A 64 33.07 -23.52 1.36
CA HIS A 64 32.67 -23.55 2.77
C HIS A 64 33.32 -24.72 3.51
N ARG A 65 33.25 -25.93 2.93
CA ARG A 65 33.87 -27.13 3.50
C ARG A 65 35.38 -26.99 3.68
N ARG A 66 36.08 -26.40 2.70
CA ARG A 66 37.53 -26.18 2.74
C ARG A 66 37.96 -25.03 3.66
N LEU A 67 37.07 -24.09 3.93
CA LEU A 67 37.31 -22.99 4.87
C LEU A 67 37.22 -23.45 6.33
N ARG A 68 36.47 -24.52 6.63
CA ARG A 68 36.39 -25.05 8.01
C ARG A 68 37.78 -25.46 8.49
N GLY A 69 38.24 -24.83 9.57
CA GLY A 69 39.57 -25.06 10.15
C GLY A 69 40.73 -24.38 9.42
N HIS A 70 40.47 -23.57 8.38
CA HIS A 70 41.51 -22.81 7.68
C HIS A 70 41.70 -21.43 8.33
N PRO A 71 42.94 -20.93 8.56
CA PRO A 71 43.19 -19.63 9.23
C PRO A 71 42.45 -18.44 8.59
N VAL A 72 42.35 -18.40 7.27
CA VAL A 72 41.57 -17.36 6.54
C VAL A 72 40.09 -17.27 6.96
N ALA A 73 39.50 -18.32 7.53
CA ALA A 73 38.12 -18.31 8.02
C ALA A 73 37.96 -17.59 9.37
N GLU A 74 39.05 -17.40 10.10
CA GLU A 74 39.11 -16.58 11.32
C GLU A 74 38.92 -15.10 11.01
N SER A 75 39.20 -14.69 9.75
CA SER A 75 38.86 -13.35 9.28
C SER A 75 37.37 -13.09 9.49
N VAL A 76 37.09 -11.94 10.12
CA VAL A 76 35.80 -11.59 10.68
C VAL A 76 34.68 -11.65 9.63
N THR A 77 34.97 -11.34 8.37
CA THR A 77 33.96 -11.25 7.29
C THR A 77 33.86 -12.49 6.39
N VAL A 78 34.87 -13.37 6.38
CA VAL A 78 35.01 -14.40 5.34
C VAL A 78 33.93 -15.47 5.46
N MET A 79 33.89 -16.19 6.60
CA MET A 79 32.92 -17.26 6.82
C MET A 79 31.46 -16.80 6.66
N PRO A 80 31.00 -15.75 7.36
CA PRO A 80 29.63 -15.29 7.19
C PRO A 80 29.33 -14.74 5.79
N GLY A 81 30.31 -14.14 5.10
CA GLY A 81 30.17 -13.72 3.71
C GLY A 81 30.01 -14.91 2.73
N VAL A 82 30.69 -16.03 2.96
CA VAL A 82 30.49 -17.26 2.18
C VAL A 82 29.09 -17.83 2.43
N LEU A 83 28.70 -17.97 3.70
CA LEU A 83 27.39 -18.49 4.10
C LEU A 83 26.24 -17.64 3.56
N LEU A 84 26.36 -16.31 3.61
CA LEU A 84 25.40 -15.36 3.04
C LEU A 84 25.15 -15.62 1.55
N ASN A 85 26.23 -15.70 0.76
CA ASN A 85 26.15 -15.89 -0.69
C ASN A 85 25.68 -17.31 -1.05
N LEU A 86 26.13 -18.31 -0.28
CA LEU A 86 25.69 -19.70 -0.44
C LEU A 86 24.19 -19.83 -0.15
N GLY A 87 23.72 -19.25 0.94
CA GLY A 87 22.31 -19.23 1.32
C GLY A 87 21.42 -18.61 0.24
N LEU A 88 21.81 -17.45 -0.31
CA LEU A 88 21.06 -16.83 -1.42
C LEU A 88 21.05 -17.70 -2.68
N ALA A 89 22.19 -18.27 -3.07
CA ALA A 89 22.26 -19.16 -4.22
C ALA A 89 21.37 -20.41 -4.02
N GLN A 90 21.39 -20.99 -2.82
CA GLN A 90 20.53 -22.13 -2.46
C GLN A 90 19.03 -21.77 -2.46
N THR A 91 18.68 -20.57 -1.96
CA THR A 91 17.32 -20.01 -2.05
C THR A 91 16.87 -19.95 -3.50
N LEU A 92 17.71 -19.41 -4.40
CA LEU A 92 17.40 -19.29 -5.83
C LEU A 92 17.34 -20.64 -6.57
N CYS A 93 17.98 -21.67 -6.01
CA CYS A 93 17.87 -23.06 -6.44
C CYS A 93 16.71 -23.84 -5.80
N GLY A 94 15.90 -23.23 -4.93
CA GLY A 94 14.80 -23.91 -4.23
C GLY A 94 15.25 -24.87 -3.10
N ARG A 95 16.51 -24.82 -2.68
CA ARG A 95 17.08 -25.65 -1.60
C ARG A 95 16.83 -25.00 -0.24
N PHE A 96 15.56 -24.79 0.10
CA PHE A 96 15.19 -23.86 1.16
C PHE A 96 15.65 -24.22 2.56
N ALA A 97 15.66 -25.50 2.94
CA ALA A 97 16.13 -25.93 4.26
C ALA A 97 17.63 -25.62 4.45
N GLN A 98 18.47 -25.98 3.46
CA GLN A 98 19.90 -25.69 3.49
C GLN A 98 20.17 -24.18 3.47
N ALA A 99 19.39 -23.43 2.69
CA ALA A 99 19.49 -21.98 2.65
C ALA A 99 19.18 -21.34 4.01
N GLU A 100 18.14 -21.82 4.69
CA GLU A 100 17.77 -21.36 6.02
C GLU A 100 18.88 -21.61 7.03
N ASP A 101 19.41 -22.84 7.09
CA ASP A 101 20.50 -23.21 8.00
C ASP A 101 21.71 -22.27 7.82
N HIS A 102 22.16 -22.09 6.58
CA HIS A 102 23.31 -21.23 6.28
C HIS A 102 23.05 -19.74 6.52
N LEU A 103 21.84 -19.24 6.24
CA LEU A 103 21.51 -17.84 6.51
C LEU A 103 21.37 -17.58 8.02
N CYS A 104 20.82 -18.51 8.79
CA CYS A 104 20.77 -18.43 10.25
C CYS A 104 22.18 -18.49 10.87
N GLU A 105 23.06 -19.35 10.36
CA GLU A 105 24.47 -19.40 10.78
C GLU A 105 25.20 -18.09 10.41
N ALA A 106 25.02 -17.60 9.18
CA ALA A 106 25.61 -16.32 8.73
C ALA A 106 25.16 -15.16 9.61
N ARG A 107 23.88 -15.13 9.99
CA ARG A 107 23.32 -14.10 10.87
C ARG A 107 23.92 -14.18 12.27
N SER A 108 23.99 -15.37 12.85
CA SER A 108 24.56 -15.60 14.19
C SER A 108 26.02 -15.11 14.24
N LEU A 109 26.81 -15.45 13.22
CA LEU A 109 28.19 -14.98 13.08
C LEU A 109 28.27 -13.46 12.84
N ALA A 110 27.35 -12.87 12.08
CA ALA A 110 27.30 -11.43 11.87
C ALA A 110 26.99 -10.68 13.18
N GLU A 111 26.07 -11.19 14.00
CA GLU A 111 25.70 -10.64 15.30
C GLU A 111 26.86 -10.78 16.30
N GLU A 112 27.43 -11.99 16.45
CA GLU A 112 28.58 -12.27 17.31
C GLU A 112 29.79 -11.37 16.99
N ARG A 113 30.08 -11.22 15.69
CA ARG A 113 31.22 -10.45 15.19
C ARG A 113 30.91 -8.96 15.01
N ARG A 114 29.72 -8.49 15.40
CA ARG A 114 29.26 -7.09 15.30
C ARG A 114 29.41 -6.50 13.90
N LEU A 115 28.91 -7.21 12.89
CA LEU A 115 28.92 -6.81 11.48
C LEU A 115 27.53 -6.35 11.02
N PRO A 116 27.09 -5.12 11.35
CA PRO A 116 25.71 -4.66 11.19
C PRO A 116 25.24 -4.62 9.73
N LEU A 117 26.12 -4.21 8.81
CA LEU A 117 25.78 -4.21 7.37
C LEU A 117 25.51 -5.62 6.88
N MET A 118 26.32 -6.59 7.30
CA MET A 118 26.16 -7.97 6.88
C MET A 118 24.90 -8.59 7.48
N ASP A 119 24.59 -8.34 8.76
CA ASP A 119 23.31 -8.76 9.37
C ASP A 119 22.11 -8.25 8.56
N MET A 120 22.11 -6.98 8.14
CA MET A 120 21.05 -6.44 7.29
C MET A 120 20.94 -7.14 5.93
N VAL A 121 22.07 -7.48 5.30
CA VAL A 121 22.08 -8.21 4.02
C VAL A 121 21.63 -9.66 4.23
N VAL A 122 22.00 -10.31 5.34
CA VAL A 122 21.49 -11.65 5.69
C VAL A 122 19.98 -11.61 5.90
N ARG A 123 19.44 -10.58 6.59
CA ARG A 123 18.00 -10.39 6.76
C ARG A 123 17.27 -10.16 5.44
N GLN A 124 17.87 -9.40 4.52
CA GLN A 124 17.32 -9.27 3.17
C GLN A 124 17.23 -10.64 2.48
N ASN A 125 18.30 -11.45 2.53
CA ASN A 125 18.30 -12.78 1.95
C ASN A 125 17.30 -13.75 2.62
N LEU A 126 17.08 -13.61 3.94
CA LEU A 126 16.02 -14.32 4.65
C LEU A 126 14.62 -13.88 4.17
N GLY A 127 14.43 -12.58 3.88
CA GLY A 127 13.22 -12.07 3.22
C GLY A 127 12.99 -12.69 1.84
N CYS A 128 14.05 -12.80 1.03
CA CYS A 128 13.99 -13.51 -0.25
C CYS A 128 13.62 -15.00 -0.06
N LEU A 129 14.21 -15.66 0.94
CA LEU A 129 13.88 -17.04 1.29
C LEU A 129 12.40 -17.19 1.65
N SER A 130 11.84 -16.31 2.50
CA SER A 130 10.41 -16.30 2.83
C SER A 130 9.54 -16.13 1.60
N LEU A 131 9.87 -15.16 0.73
CA LEU A 131 9.16 -14.93 -0.53
C LEU A 131 9.11 -16.19 -1.39
N TYR A 132 10.27 -16.82 -1.61
CA TYR A 132 10.37 -18.00 -2.48
C TYR A 132 9.82 -19.28 -1.83
N ARG A 133 9.63 -19.31 -0.52
CA ARG A 133 8.86 -20.35 0.21
C ARG A 133 7.34 -20.14 0.18
N GLY A 134 6.88 -18.97 -0.28
CA GLY A 134 5.45 -18.64 -0.37
C GLY A 134 4.94 -17.70 0.73
N ASP A 135 5.79 -17.23 1.63
CA ASP A 135 5.46 -16.21 2.63
C ASP A 135 5.82 -14.81 2.11
N ALA A 136 5.06 -14.34 1.11
CA ALA A 136 5.26 -13.02 0.53
C ALA A 136 4.92 -11.88 1.52
N SER A 137 3.92 -12.09 2.39
CA SER A 137 3.57 -11.12 3.44
C SER A 137 4.71 -10.91 4.43
N GLY A 138 5.38 -11.97 4.89
CA GLY A 138 6.57 -11.87 5.74
C GLY A 138 7.79 -11.28 5.05
N ALA A 139 7.96 -11.55 3.76
CA ALA A 139 8.97 -10.90 2.95
C ALA A 139 8.75 -9.38 2.85
N ILE A 140 7.52 -8.93 2.55
CA ILE A 140 7.17 -7.49 2.50
C ILE A 140 7.49 -6.79 3.81
N ALA A 141 7.11 -7.38 4.95
CA ALA A 141 7.39 -6.83 6.27
C ALA A 141 8.90 -6.74 6.57
N THR A 142 9.66 -7.77 6.17
CA THR A 142 11.12 -7.80 6.30
C THR A 142 11.77 -6.70 5.48
N PHE A 143 11.39 -6.56 4.21
CA PHE A 143 11.97 -5.57 3.31
C PHE A 143 11.64 -4.13 3.73
N HIS A 144 10.39 -3.86 4.11
CA HIS A 144 10.03 -2.57 4.69
C HIS A 144 10.86 -2.25 5.94
N GLY A 145 11.12 -3.25 6.79
CA GLY A 145 11.98 -3.11 7.97
C GLY A 145 13.42 -2.69 7.68
N LEU A 146 13.91 -2.94 6.46
CA LEU A 146 15.28 -2.66 6.03
C LEU A 146 15.42 -1.36 5.22
N THR A 147 14.33 -0.83 4.64
CA THR A 147 14.35 0.26 3.65
C THR A 147 15.14 1.49 4.10
N ASP A 148 14.92 1.97 5.32
CA ASP A 148 15.62 3.14 5.85
C ASP A 148 16.92 2.81 6.62
N ARG A 149 17.29 1.53 6.70
CA ARG A 149 18.48 1.06 7.45
C ARG A 149 19.64 0.69 6.53
N LEU A 150 19.35 0.25 5.30
CA LEU A 150 20.39 -0.10 4.33
C LEU A 150 21.06 1.16 3.72
N PRO A 151 22.37 1.09 3.41
CA PRO A 151 23.07 2.14 2.67
C PRO A 151 22.46 2.38 1.28
N PRO A 152 22.53 3.61 0.73
CA PRO A 152 21.93 3.96 -0.56
C PRO A 152 22.30 3.00 -1.70
N GLU A 153 23.58 2.64 -1.84
CA GLU A 153 24.05 1.70 -2.87
C GLU A 153 23.45 0.28 -2.79
N ARG A 154 22.76 -0.07 -1.70
CA ARG A 154 22.08 -1.37 -1.52
C ARG A 154 20.56 -1.29 -1.61
N ARG A 155 19.99 -0.09 -1.56
CA ARG A 155 18.53 0.10 -1.55
C ARG A 155 17.88 -0.29 -2.86
N GLU A 156 18.56 -0.16 -4.00
CA GLU A 156 18.01 -0.57 -5.30
C GLU A 156 17.55 -2.05 -5.25
N ALA A 157 18.46 -2.95 -4.86
CA ALA A 157 18.15 -4.38 -4.76
C ALA A 157 16.98 -4.65 -3.81
N LEU A 158 16.96 -3.98 -2.64
CA LEU A 158 15.88 -4.12 -1.68
C LEU A 158 14.52 -3.65 -2.24
N HIS A 159 14.49 -2.53 -2.96
CA HIS A 159 13.25 -2.02 -3.59
C HIS A 159 12.74 -2.96 -4.68
N VAL A 160 13.65 -3.61 -5.42
CA VAL A 160 13.29 -4.64 -6.41
C VAL A 160 12.73 -5.89 -5.72
N ASP A 161 13.36 -6.35 -4.64
CA ASP A 161 12.85 -7.46 -3.82
C ASP A 161 11.46 -7.16 -3.23
N LEU A 162 11.27 -5.95 -2.69
CA LEU A 162 9.99 -5.47 -2.17
C LEU A 162 8.93 -5.43 -3.27
N ALA A 163 9.27 -4.88 -4.44
CA ALA A 163 8.37 -4.87 -5.58
C ALA A 163 8.00 -6.30 -6.02
N GLU A 164 8.95 -7.24 -6.03
CA GLU A 164 8.66 -8.63 -6.35
C GLU A 164 7.67 -9.27 -5.35
N ALA A 165 7.87 -9.02 -4.05
CA ALA A 165 6.99 -9.53 -3.00
C ALA A 165 5.58 -8.92 -3.07
N LEU A 166 5.47 -7.61 -3.32
CA LEU A 166 4.19 -6.93 -3.54
C LEU A 166 3.46 -7.47 -4.78
N LEU A 167 4.18 -7.74 -5.88
CA LEU A 167 3.61 -8.35 -7.07
C LEU A 167 3.10 -9.77 -6.80
N ALA A 168 3.86 -10.58 -6.04
CA ALA A 168 3.43 -11.92 -5.62
C ALA A 168 2.10 -11.87 -4.87
N GLU A 169 1.88 -10.79 -4.12
CA GLU A 169 0.63 -10.54 -3.41
C GLU A 169 -0.47 -9.87 -4.24
N GLY A 170 -0.21 -9.53 -5.51
CA GLY A 170 -1.15 -8.84 -6.39
C GLY A 170 -1.29 -7.34 -6.14
N LEU A 171 -0.44 -6.75 -5.30
CA LEU A 171 -0.39 -5.32 -4.97
C LEU A 171 0.39 -4.54 -6.05
N VAL A 172 -0.15 -4.53 -7.27
CA VAL A 172 0.53 -4.03 -8.48
C VAL A 172 0.93 -2.55 -8.37
N GLU A 173 0.04 -1.70 -7.83
CA GLU A 173 0.32 -0.25 -7.73
C GLU A 173 1.29 0.07 -6.58
N ASP A 174 1.27 -0.70 -5.48
CA ASP A 174 2.28 -0.57 -4.42
C ASP A 174 3.66 -1.03 -4.92
N ALA A 175 3.72 -2.08 -5.74
CA ALA A 175 4.97 -2.50 -6.38
C ALA A 175 5.50 -1.44 -7.35
N ALA A 176 4.62 -0.80 -8.13
CA ALA A 176 5.01 0.33 -8.98
C ALA A 176 5.59 1.48 -8.17
N ALA A 177 4.96 1.81 -7.03
CA ALA A 177 5.45 2.84 -6.12
C ALA A 177 6.82 2.49 -5.54
N ALA A 178 7.04 1.23 -5.14
CA ALA A 178 8.32 0.76 -4.63
C ALA A 178 9.45 0.90 -5.66
N LEU A 179 9.19 0.63 -6.94
CA LEU A 179 10.17 0.83 -8.02
C LEU A 179 10.41 2.32 -8.31
N VAL A 180 9.37 3.16 -8.38
CA VAL A 180 9.57 4.60 -8.63
C VAL A 180 10.47 5.24 -7.57
N ASP A 181 10.43 4.74 -6.33
CA ASP A 181 11.22 5.24 -5.20
C ASP A 181 12.62 4.66 -5.09
N GLY A 182 12.97 3.71 -5.95
CA GLY A 182 14.32 3.16 -5.97
C GLY A 182 15.33 4.29 -6.17
N PRO A 183 16.42 4.35 -5.38
CA PRO A 183 17.53 5.26 -5.67
C PRO A 183 18.30 4.69 -6.86
N TRP A 184 17.79 4.97 -8.06
CA TRP A 184 18.40 4.53 -9.31
C TRP A 184 19.71 5.28 -9.52
N ALA A 185 20.83 4.56 -9.65
CA ALA A 185 22.08 5.18 -10.03
C ALA A 185 21.99 5.65 -11.50
N ASP A 186 22.16 6.95 -11.74
CA ASP A 186 22.16 7.49 -13.10
C ASP A 186 23.24 6.81 -13.96
N GLY A 187 22.81 6.22 -15.08
CA GLY A 187 23.70 5.64 -16.09
C GLY A 187 24.17 4.20 -15.85
N ALA A 188 23.81 3.55 -14.73
CA ALA A 188 24.14 2.14 -14.52
C ALA A 188 23.15 1.22 -15.27
N PRO A 189 23.61 0.15 -15.95
CA PRO A 189 22.70 -0.80 -16.58
C PRO A 189 21.91 -1.57 -15.50
N ALA A 190 20.58 -1.53 -15.61
CA ALA A 190 19.70 -2.24 -14.69
C ALA A 190 20.02 -3.75 -14.64
N SER A 191 20.03 -4.32 -13.44
CA SER A 191 20.29 -5.76 -13.25
C SER A 191 19.25 -6.63 -13.96
N ALA A 192 19.59 -7.91 -14.22
CA ALA A 192 18.64 -8.89 -14.77
C ALA A 192 17.37 -9.00 -13.92
N HIS A 193 17.54 -9.01 -12.59
CA HIS A 193 16.45 -9.09 -11.64
C HIS A 193 15.54 -7.86 -11.72
N THR A 194 16.11 -6.66 -11.71
CA THR A 194 15.38 -5.38 -11.91
C THR A 194 14.55 -5.41 -13.19
N MET A 195 15.15 -5.80 -14.31
CA MET A 195 14.45 -5.89 -15.60
C MET A 195 13.31 -6.91 -15.59
N LEU A 196 13.49 -8.06 -14.95
CA LEU A 196 12.46 -9.09 -14.87
C LEU A 196 11.29 -8.66 -13.98
N VAL A 197 11.57 -8.03 -12.84
CA VAL A 197 10.53 -7.48 -11.95
C VAL A 197 9.78 -6.34 -12.63
N GLU A 198 10.47 -5.45 -13.34
CA GLU A 198 9.81 -4.44 -14.17
C GLU A 198 8.97 -5.09 -15.27
N ALA A 199 9.48 -6.11 -15.97
CA ALA A 199 8.71 -6.82 -16.98
C ALA A 199 7.42 -7.46 -16.42
N LYS A 200 7.48 -8.04 -15.21
CA LYS A 200 6.29 -8.54 -14.48
C LYS A 200 5.30 -7.39 -14.22
N LEU A 201 5.77 -6.26 -13.69
CA LEU A 201 4.93 -5.09 -13.43
C LEU A 201 4.25 -4.58 -14.71
N ARG A 202 5.03 -4.38 -15.78
CA ARG A 202 4.54 -3.91 -17.09
C ARG A 202 3.48 -4.86 -17.64
N LEU A 203 3.74 -6.16 -17.58
CA LEU A 203 2.79 -7.18 -17.99
C LEU A 203 1.48 -7.13 -17.19
N LEU A 204 1.54 -6.99 -15.86
CA LEU A 204 0.35 -6.89 -15.00
C LEU A 204 -0.43 -5.58 -15.19
N ARG A 205 0.22 -4.50 -15.62
CA ARG A 205 -0.43 -3.24 -16.03
C ARG A 205 -0.90 -3.24 -17.50
N GLY A 206 -0.65 -4.33 -18.23
CA GLY A 206 -1.07 -4.49 -19.63
C GLY A 206 -0.06 -3.99 -20.69
N ASP A 207 1.09 -3.45 -20.29
CA ASP A 207 2.16 -3.01 -21.18
C ASP A 207 3.06 -4.18 -21.61
N ARG A 208 2.54 -4.98 -22.56
CA ARG A 208 3.19 -6.20 -23.04
C ARG A 208 4.42 -5.92 -23.90
N LEU A 209 4.38 -4.85 -24.69
CA LEU A 209 5.49 -4.50 -25.58
C LEU A 209 6.73 -4.22 -24.74
N ARG A 210 6.61 -3.39 -23.70
CA ARG A 210 7.71 -3.11 -22.80
C ARG A 210 8.17 -4.35 -22.04
N ALA A 211 7.22 -5.19 -21.60
CA ALA A 211 7.57 -6.45 -20.95
C ALA A 211 8.40 -7.38 -21.86
N VAL A 212 8.03 -7.53 -23.14
CA VAL A 212 8.76 -8.34 -24.13
C VAL A 212 10.12 -7.74 -24.46
N GLU A 213 10.22 -6.42 -24.57
CA GLU A 213 11.50 -5.73 -24.79
C GLU A 213 12.49 -6.03 -23.65
N LEU A 214 12.03 -5.86 -22.40
CA LEU A 214 12.83 -6.12 -21.21
C LEU A 214 13.26 -7.60 -21.12
N THR A 215 12.35 -8.55 -21.37
CA THR A 215 12.71 -9.98 -21.32
C THR A 215 13.68 -10.36 -22.45
N ARG A 216 13.51 -9.82 -23.66
CA ARG A 216 14.46 -10.05 -24.76
C ARG A 216 15.84 -9.47 -24.46
N ARG A 217 15.93 -8.30 -23.83
CA ARG A 217 17.20 -7.72 -23.39
C ARG A 217 17.93 -8.62 -22.39
N VAL A 218 17.20 -9.20 -21.43
CA VAL A 218 17.76 -10.20 -20.52
C VAL A 218 18.22 -11.45 -21.30
N ARG A 219 17.40 -11.99 -22.21
CA ARG A 219 17.79 -13.18 -23.00
C ARG A 219 18.98 -12.96 -23.92
N TYR A 220 19.17 -11.74 -24.42
CA TYR A 220 20.34 -11.38 -25.23
C TYR A 220 21.60 -11.29 -24.37
N THR A 221 21.48 -10.73 -23.16
CA THR A 221 22.61 -10.56 -22.23
C THR A 221 23.05 -11.90 -21.63
N PHE A 222 22.10 -12.80 -21.36
CA PHE A 222 22.35 -14.08 -20.68
C PHE A 222 22.09 -15.28 -21.59
N GLY A 223 23.04 -16.21 -21.69
CA GLY A 223 22.91 -17.44 -22.47
C GLY A 223 21.86 -18.42 -21.92
N THR A 224 21.48 -19.43 -22.71
CA THR A 224 20.42 -20.42 -22.39
C THR A 224 20.68 -21.24 -21.13
N GLY A 225 21.95 -21.40 -20.74
CA GLY A 225 22.35 -22.04 -19.47
C GLY A 225 22.00 -21.22 -18.22
N SER A 226 21.76 -19.91 -18.36
CA SER A 226 21.43 -19.01 -17.25
C SER A 226 19.99 -19.18 -16.76
N GLN A 227 19.78 -19.11 -15.44
CA GLN A 227 18.44 -19.05 -14.86
C GLN A 227 17.69 -17.78 -15.29
N TRP A 228 18.40 -16.65 -15.46
CA TRP A 228 17.80 -15.40 -15.93
C TRP A 228 17.23 -15.52 -17.34
N HIS A 229 17.95 -16.19 -18.24
CA HIS A 229 17.44 -16.48 -19.58
C HIS A 229 16.15 -17.31 -19.53
N ARG A 230 16.12 -18.37 -18.71
CA ARG A 230 14.94 -19.24 -18.58
C ARG A 230 13.73 -18.49 -18.03
N LEU A 231 13.94 -17.62 -17.05
CA LEU A 231 12.89 -16.79 -16.46
C LEU A 231 12.35 -15.75 -17.44
N ALA A 232 13.26 -15.08 -18.16
CA ALA A 232 12.90 -14.15 -19.22
C ALA A 232 12.08 -14.84 -20.32
N ALA A 233 12.51 -16.02 -20.78
CA ALA A 233 11.80 -16.81 -21.78
C ALA A 233 10.42 -17.29 -21.30
N ARG A 234 10.27 -17.58 -19.99
CA ARG A 234 8.96 -17.90 -19.40
C ARG A 234 8.04 -16.67 -19.40
N LEU A 235 8.50 -15.52 -18.92
CA LEU A 235 7.72 -14.28 -18.92
C LEU A 235 7.34 -13.84 -20.34
N GLU A 236 8.27 -13.94 -21.29
CA GLU A 236 8.00 -13.66 -22.71
C GLU A 236 6.90 -14.58 -23.26
N ARG A 237 6.95 -15.90 -22.95
CA ARG A 237 5.88 -16.83 -23.36
C ARG A 237 4.51 -16.42 -22.81
N ILE A 238 4.43 -16.00 -21.55
CA ILE A 238 3.18 -15.50 -20.96
C ILE A 238 2.72 -14.23 -21.70
N ALA A 239 3.65 -13.30 -21.95
CA ALA A 239 3.40 -12.03 -22.63
C ALA A 239 3.07 -12.18 -24.13
N VAL A 240 3.42 -13.29 -24.78
CA VAL A 240 3.11 -13.53 -26.21
C VAL A 240 1.89 -14.44 -26.37
N ARG A 241 1.84 -15.58 -25.67
CA ARG A 241 0.87 -16.66 -25.93
C ARG A 241 -0.42 -16.58 -25.10
N GLY A 242 -0.47 -15.78 -24.04
CA GLY A 242 -1.63 -15.76 -23.16
C GLY A 242 -2.89 -15.27 -23.89
N ASP A 243 -3.95 -16.08 -23.92
CA ASP A 243 -5.30 -15.65 -24.31
C ASP A 243 -5.74 -14.51 -23.40
N ARG A 244 -6.17 -13.42 -24.05
CA ARG A 244 -6.49 -12.14 -23.41
C ARG A 244 -7.97 -11.81 -23.49
N SER A 245 -8.72 -12.53 -24.31
CA SER A 245 -10.11 -12.23 -24.57
C SER A 245 -10.95 -12.55 -23.33
N ARG A 246 -10.66 -13.68 -22.68
CA ARG A 246 -11.44 -14.18 -21.53
C ARG A 246 -10.87 -13.74 -20.18
N PRO A 247 -11.73 -13.36 -19.21
CA PRO A 247 -11.29 -12.94 -17.88
C PRO A 247 -10.47 -14.00 -17.13
N VAL A 248 -10.93 -15.25 -17.17
CA VAL A 248 -10.23 -16.37 -16.53
C VAL A 248 -8.84 -16.58 -17.12
N SER A 249 -8.69 -16.52 -18.45
CA SER A 249 -7.39 -16.61 -19.13
C SER A 249 -6.45 -15.47 -18.70
N ARG A 250 -6.96 -14.23 -18.60
CA ARG A 250 -6.19 -13.08 -18.09
C ARG A 250 -5.73 -13.32 -16.65
N ALA A 251 -6.61 -13.80 -15.77
CA ALA A 251 -6.25 -14.10 -14.39
C ALA A 251 -5.21 -15.22 -14.28
N ARG A 252 -5.31 -16.30 -15.08
CA ARG A 252 -4.29 -17.36 -15.14
C ARG A 252 -2.93 -16.81 -15.57
N ASN A 253 -2.90 -15.97 -16.59
CA ASN A 253 -1.66 -15.31 -17.04
C ASN A 253 -1.07 -14.42 -15.95
N ALA A 254 -1.92 -13.68 -15.24
CA ALA A 254 -1.50 -12.79 -14.17
C ALA A 254 -0.98 -13.57 -12.95
N LEU A 255 -1.63 -14.67 -12.56
CA LEU A 255 -1.13 -15.63 -11.55
C LEU A 255 0.23 -16.23 -11.96
N ALA A 256 0.39 -16.60 -13.23
CA ALA A 256 1.65 -17.11 -13.76
C ALA A 256 2.76 -16.04 -13.77
N ALA A 257 2.40 -14.79 -14.08
CA ALA A 257 3.32 -13.65 -14.13
C ALA A 257 3.75 -13.18 -12.75
N ARG A 258 2.87 -13.21 -11.74
CA ARG A 258 3.21 -12.79 -10.37
C ARG A 258 4.08 -13.79 -9.62
N ARG A 259 4.06 -15.07 -10.02
CA ARG A 259 4.84 -16.13 -9.36
C ARG A 259 6.28 -15.62 -9.15
N PRO A 260 6.80 -15.67 -7.92
CA PRO A 260 8.16 -15.23 -7.67
C PRO A 260 9.15 -16.04 -8.51
N LEU A 261 10.24 -15.39 -8.92
CA LEU A 261 11.15 -15.84 -9.96
C LEU A 261 11.80 -17.20 -9.63
N ALA A 262 12.11 -17.48 -8.36
CA ALA A 262 12.81 -18.70 -7.96
C ALA A 262 11.93 -19.76 -7.27
N VAL A 263 10.61 -19.65 -7.30
CA VAL A 263 9.72 -20.65 -6.67
C VAL A 263 9.71 -21.94 -7.50
N PRO A 264 9.95 -23.13 -6.91
CA PRO A 264 9.76 -24.42 -7.57
C PRO A 264 8.36 -24.56 -8.19
N GLU A 265 8.19 -25.42 -9.19
CA GLU A 265 6.85 -25.75 -9.68
C GLU A 265 6.01 -26.28 -8.50
N PRO A 266 4.86 -25.66 -8.17
CA PRO A 266 4.06 -26.12 -7.04
C PRO A 266 3.57 -27.55 -7.29
N ARG A 267 3.61 -28.38 -6.24
CA ARG A 267 3.00 -29.72 -6.26
C ARG A 267 1.50 -29.58 -6.05
N GLY A 268 0.72 -29.55 -7.14
CA GLY A 268 -0.74 -29.48 -7.12
C GLY A 268 -1.31 -28.10 -7.51
N ARG A 269 -2.63 -28.05 -7.77
CA ARG A 269 -3.32 -26.81 -8.14
C ARG A 269 -3.65 -25.98 -6.89
N ALA A 270 -3.08 -24.79 -6.77
CA ALA A 270 -3.36 -23.84 -5.69
C ALA A 270 -4.84 -23.39 -5.69
N ALA A 271 -5.34 -22.87 -4.56
CA ALA A 271 -6.72 -22.42 -4.42
C ALA A 271 -7.17 -21.43 -5.51
N PRO A 272 -6.37 -20.41 -5.91
CA PRO A 272 -6.71 -19.54 -7.02
C PRO A 272 -6.97 -20.28 -8.35
N HIS A 273 -6.15 -21.29 -8.68
CA HIS A 273 -6.36 -22.07 -9.91
C HIS A 273 -7.67 -22.87 -9.87
N ARG A 274 -7.99 -23.49 -8.73
CA ARG A 274 -9.27 -24.22 -8.57
C ARG A 274 -10.48 -23.29 -8.67
N ALA A 275 -10.37 -22.08 -8.12
CA ALA A 275 -11.42 -21.07 -8.23
C ALA A 275 -11.60 -20.61 -9.69
N LEU A 276 -10.52 -20.35 -10.42
CA LEU A 276 -10.57 -20.03 -11.85
C LEU A 276 -11.17 -21.16 -12.69
N ASP A 277 -10.86 -22.42 -12.38
CA ASP A 277 -11.48 -23.58 -13.04
C ASP A 277 -12.99 -23.67 -12.75
N ALA A 278 -13.44 -23.23 -11.57
CA ALA A 278 -14.86 -23.17 -11.22
C ALA A 278 -15.57 -22.02 -11.94
N LEU A 279 -14.92 -20.86 -12.08
CA LEU A 279 -15.42 -19.71 -12.84
C LEU A 279 -15.52 -20.00 -14.34
N GLU A 280 -14.61 -20.80 -14.90
CA GLU A 280 -14.66 -21.17 -16.32
C GLU A 280 -15.84 -22.10 -16.64
N ARG A 281 -16.28 -22.90 -15.66
CA ARG A 281 -17.41 -23.82 -15.81
C ARG A 281 -18.78 -23.14 -15.66
N THR A 282 -18.82 -21.94 -15.10
CA THR A 282 -20.09 -21.24 -14.81
C THR A 282 -19.91 -19.74 -15.00
N SER A 283 -20.55 -19.19 -16.03
CA SER A 283 -20.37 -17.79 -16.44
C SER A 283 -20.88 -16.77 -15.41
N SER A 284 -21.93 -17.09 -14.63
CA SER A 284 -22.36 -16.27 -13.48
C SER A 284 -22.38 -17.11 -12.21
N ARG A 285 -21.36 -16.92 -11.36
CA ARG A 285 -21.27 -17.56 -10.05
C ARG A 285 -20.99 -16.50 -8.99
N MET A 286 -21.86 -16.42 -7.99
CA MET A 286 -21.69 -15.54 -6.84
C MET A 286 -20.41 -15.88 -6.06
N PRO A 287 -19.69 -14.88 -5.51
CA PRO A 287 -18.65 -15.17 -4.53
C PRO A 287 -19.27 -15.84 -3.30
N GLY A 288 -18.52 -16.76 -2.69
CA GLY A 288 -19.02 -17.51 -1.54
C GLY A 288 -17.96 -18.46 -0.98
N PRO A 289 -18.34 -19.37 -0.08
CA PRO A 289 -17.40 -20.24 0.64
C PRO A 289 -16.49 -21.08 -0.28
N TRP A 290 -16.94 -21.40 -1.49
CA TRP A 290 -16.16 -22.15 -2.48
C TRP A 290 -14.87 -21.45 -2.93
N LEU A 291 -14.74 -20.14 -2.73
CA LEU A 291 -13.53 -19.39 -3.03
C LEU A 291 -12.38 -19.76 -2.09
N ALA A 292 -12.68 -20.12 -0.83
CA ALA A 292 -11.67 -20.26 0.22
C ALA A 292 -10.68 -19.07 0.20
N GLU A 293 -9.37 -19.33 0.22
CA GLU A 293 -8.33 -18.31 0.15
C GLU A 293 -8.30 -17.51 -1.16
N ALA A 294 -8.87 -18.04 -2.24
CA ALA A 294 -8.89 -17.37 -3.55
C ALA A 294 -9.75 -16.09 -3.54
N GLY A 295 -10.64 -15.93 -2.56
CA GLY A 295 -11.39 -14.69 -2.36
C GLY A 295 -10.50 -13.50 -1.98
N ASN A 296 -9.26 -13.75 -1.57
CA ASN A 296 -8.25 -12.72 -1.29
C ASN A 296 -7.30 -12.47 -2.48
N ASP A 297 -7.49 -13.14 -3.62
CA ASP A 297 -6.66 -12.94 -4.81
C ASP A 297 -7.29 -11.91 -5.75
N PRO A 298 -6.62 -10.79 -6.04
CA PRO A 298 -7.23 -9.72 -6.83
C PRO A 298 -7.49 -10.11 -8.29
N HIS A 299 -6.77 -11.07 -8.85
CA HIS A 299 -7.03 -11.52 -10.23
C HIS A 299 -8.18 -12.53 -10.29
N VAL A 300 -8.35 -13.35 -9.25
CA VAL A 300 -9.55 -14.22 -9.14
C VAL A 300 -10.79 -13.36 -8.94
N VAL A 301 -10.73 -12.39 -8.02
CA VAL A 301 -11.83 -11.46 -7.76
C VAL A 301 -12.19 -10.67 -9.02
N GLN A 302 -11.17 -10.15 -9.73
CA GLN A 302 -11.37 -9.44 -10.99
C GLN A 302 -11.97 -10.35 -12.09
N ALA A 303 -11.53 -11.60 -12.22
CA ALA A 303 -12.09 -12.52 -13.19
C ALA A 303 -13.54 -12.90 -12.88
N GLY A 304 -13.88 -13.07 -11.60
CA GLY A 304 -15.27 -13.29 -11.19
C GLY A 304 -16.18 -12.11 -11.53
N LEU A 305 -15.71 -10.88 -11.24
CA LEU A 305 -16.40 -9.65 -11.62
C LEU A 305 -16.63 -9.55 -13.13
N GLU A 306 -15.57 -9.77 -13.91
CA GLU A 306 -15.63 -9.66 -15.38
C GLU A 306 -16.49 -10.76 -16.01
N ASN A 307 -16.42 -12.01 -15.52
CA ASN A 307 -17.31 -13.09 -15.97
C ASN A 307 -18.79 -12.76 -15.70
N ALA A 308 -19.10 -12.24 -14.51
CA ALA A 308 -20.47 -11.82 -14.16
C ALA A 308 -20.98 -10.71 -15.09
N LEU A 309 -20.12 -9.73 -15.41
CA LEU A 309 -20.44 -8.69 -16.40
C LEU A 309 -20.65 -9.26 -17.81
N GLU A 310 -19.81 -10.18 -18.27
CA GLU A 310 -19.96 -10.86 -19.57
C GLU A 310 -21.25 -11.69 -19.63
N ALA A 311 -21.70 -12.24 -18.50
CA ALA A 311 -22.96 -12.95 -18.36
C ALA A 311 -24.19 -12.02 -18.21
N GLY A 312 -24.01 -10.69 -18.13
CA GLY A 312 -25.09 -9.73 -17.91
C GLY A 312 -25.63 -9.67 -16.48
N ASP A 313 -24.93 -10.28 -15.51
CA ASP A 313 -25.33 -10.35 -14.11
C ASP A 313 -24.65 -9.25 -13.28
N ALA A 314 -25.27 -8.07 -13.27
CA ALA A 314 -24.72 -6.91 -12.58
C ALA A 314 -24.76 -7.04 -11.05
N ALA A 315 -25.70 -7.81 -10.49
CA ALA A 315 -25.77 -8.06 -9.05
C ALA A 315 -24.59 -8.95 -8.62
N ALA A 316 -24.30 -10.01 -9.38
CA ALA A 316 -23.11 -10.83 -9.15
C ALA A 316 -21.82 -10.01 -9.28
N ALA A 317 -21.72 -9.15 -10.30
CA ALA A 317 -20.57 -8.27 -10.47
C ALA A 317 -20.38 -7.32 -9.27
N LEU A 318 -21.47 -6.87 -8.64
CA LEU A 318 -21.42 -6.01 -7.45
C LEU A 318 -20.83 -6.75 -6.25
N GLU A 319 -21.24 -7.99 -6.00
CA GLU A 319 -20.67 -8.79 -4.91
C GLU A 319 -19.18 -9.06 -5.11
N TRP A 320 -18.75 -9.32 -6.35
CA TRP A 320 -17.32 -9.44 -6.66
C TRP A 320 -16.58 -8.10 -6.47
N ALA A 321 -17.20 -6.97 -6.81
CA ALA A 321 -16.61 -5.64 -6.64
C ALA A 321 -16.42 -5.27 -5.16
N GLU A 322 -17.25 -5.79 -4.26
CA GLU A 322 -17.10 -5.61 -2.81
C GLU A 322 -15.86 -6.32 -2.28
N LEU A 323 -15.53 -7.51 -2.80
CA LEU A 323 -14.29 -8.21 -2.46
C LEU A 323 -13.04 -7.44 -2.91
N ALA A 324 -13.14 -6.64 -3.97
CA ALA A 324 -12.01 -5.93 -4.57
C ALA A 324 -11.37 -4.85 -3.66
N ARG A 325 -12.03 -4.40 -2.59
CA ARG A 325 -11.39 -3.57 -1.55
C ARG A 325 -11.02 -4.36 -0.29
N THR A 326 -11.70 -5.47 0.00
CA THR A 326 -11.41 -6.28 1.19
C THR A 326 -10.21 -7.20 1.02
N TRP A 327 -9.90 -7.67 -0.19
CA TRP A 327 -8.79 -8.64 -0.42
C TRP A 327 -7.42 -8.15 0.05
N ALA A 328 -7.17 -6.84 -0.01
CA ALA A 328 -5.90 -6.23 0.39
C ALA A 328 -5.87 -5.88 1.88
N VAL A 329 -7.00 -5.86 2.60
CA VAL A 329 -7.04 -5.56 4.05
C VAL A 329 -6.16 -6.53 4.87
N PRO A 330 -6.11 -7.85 4.59
CA PRO A 330 -5.18 -8.75 5.25
C PRO A 330 -3.69 -8.44 4.97
N ARG A 331 -3.39 -7.74 3.86
CA ARG A 331 -2.03 -7.57 3.33
C ARG A 331 -1.48 -6.17 3.59
N VAL A 332 -2.32 -5.13 3.57
CA VAL A 332 -1.93 -3.73 3.77
C VAL A 332 -2.23 -3.30 5.21
N PRO A 333 -1.28 -2.70 5.94
CA PRO A 333 -1.51 -2.21 7.29
C PRO A 333 -2.65 -1.19 7.34
N GLY A 334 -3.74 -1.56 8.02
CA GLY A 334 -4.87 -0.68 8.26
C GLY A 334 -4.57 0.41 9.31
N PRO A 335 -5.53 1.33 9.54
CA PRO A 335 -5.38 2.41 10.53
C PRO A 335 -5.22 1.90 11.97
N GLY A 336 -5.73 0.71 12.31
CA GLY A 336 -5.66 0.15 13.67
C GLY A 336 -4.30 -0.41 14.10
N VAL A 337 -3.26 -0.36 13.25
CA VAL A 337 -1.93 -0.89 13.62
C VAL A 337 -1.19 0.12 14.50
N ARG A 338 -1.14 -0.16 15.80
CA ARG A 338 -0.49 0.68 16.83
C ARG A 338 0.35 -0.18 17.78
N THR A 339 1.64 0.11 17.86
CA THR A 339 2.65 -0.52 18.72
C THR A 339 3.53 0.53 19.41
N PRO A 340 4.28 0.19 20.47
CA PRO A 340 5.21 1.12 21.11
C PRO A 340 6.20 1.77 20.11
N ALA A 341 6.68 1.01 19.12
CA ALA A 341 7.57 1.51 18.09
C ALA A 341 6.89 2.57 17.19
N THR A 342 5.66 2.30 16.73
CA THR A 342 4.90 3.26 15.92
C THR A 342 4.51 4.51 16.72
N VAL A 343 4.25 4.38 18.03
CA VAL A 343 3.96 5.52 18.91
C VAL A 343 5.22 6.39 19.07
N SER A 344 6.37 5.78 19.36
CA SER A 344 7.65 6.50 19.46
C SER A 344 8.02 7.21 18.15
N LEU A 345 7.80 6.57 16.99
CA LEU A 345 8.05 7.19 15.69
C LEU A 345 7.07 8.33 15.37
N ALA A 346 5.83 8.22 15.84
CA ALA A 346 4.86 9.31 15.75
C ALA A 346 5.34 10.53 16.57
N GLU A 347 5.83 10.34 17.80
CA GLU A 347 6.43 11.42 18.60
C GLU A 347 7.64 12.06 17.89
N HIS A 348 8.58 11.24 17.40
CA HIS A 348 9.73 11.75 16.65
C HIS A 348 9.34 12.51 15.39
N TYR A 349 8.23 12.13 14.75
CA TYR A 349 7.70 12.84 13.59
C TYR A 349 7.18 14.22 14.00
N ARG A 350 6.52 14.35 15.17
CA ARG A 350 6.13 15.65 15.73
C ARG A 350 7.36 16.52 16.01
N ASP A 351 8.38 15.95 16.67
CA ASP A 351 9.62 16.66 16.96
C ASP A 351 10.37 17.10 15.69
N ALA A 352 10.26 16.32 14.61
CA ALA A 352 10.85 16.67 13.32
C ALA A 352 10.12 17.86 12.69
N LEU A 353 8.78 17.88 12.75
CA LEU A 353 7.97 19.01 12.29
C LEU A 353 8.23 20.28 13.09
N ALA A 354 8.30 20.18 14.43
CA ALA A 354 8.57 21.32 15.30
C ALA A 354 10.01 21.88 15.12
N GLY A 355 11.00 20.99 14.96
CA GLY A 355 12.41 21.36 14.82
C GLY A 355 12.88 21.67 13.39
N GLY A 356 11.98 21.72 12.40
CA GLY A 356 12.33 22.00 11.00
C GLY A 356 13.22 20.93 10.33
N ARG A 357 13.28 19.72 10.89
CA ARG A 357 14.03 18.59 10.32
C ARG A 357 13.22 17.94 9.20
N ASP A 358 13.88 17.21 8.28
CA ASP A 358 13.17 16.46 7.24
C ASP A 358 12.27 15.36 7.86
N PRO A 359 10.93 15.53 7.83
CA PRO A 359 10.03 14.60 8.49
C PRO A 359 9.79 13.34 7.64
N ASN A 360 10.21 13.35 6.36
CA ASN A 360 9.98 12.22 5.45
C ASN A 360 10.74 10.97 5.88
N THR A 361 11.94 11.14 6.45
CA THR A 361 12.73 10.03 6.97
C THR A 361 12.03 9.34 8.14
N VAL A 362 11.38 10.08 9.04
CA VAL A 362 10.59 9.49 10.13
C VAL A 362 9.31 8.86 9.58
N ALA A 363 8.69 9.48 8.58
CA ALA A 363 7.48 8.96 7.96
C ALA A 363 7.67 7.60 7.27
N ARG A 364 8.79 7.41 6.56
CA ARG A 364 9.15 6.11 5.99
C ARG A 364 9.38 5.06 7.07
N ARG A 365 10.11 5.39 8.14
CA ARG A 365 10.34 4.49 9.29
C ARG A 365 9.05 4.09 10.00
N MET A 366 8.11 5.03 10.15
CA MET A 366 6.78 4.76 10.70
C MET A 366 6.02 3.75 9.85
N GLU A 367 6.00 3.94 8.53
CA GLU A 367 5.36 2.99 7.63
C GLU A 367 6.02 1.61 7.73
N SER A 368 7.36 1.56 7.75
CA SER A 368 8.10 0.32 7.97
C SER A 368 7.72 -0.40 9.27
N ALA A 369 7.63 0.33 10.38
CA ALA A 369 7.22 -0.22 11.66
C ALA A 369 5.76 -0.72 11.66
N ARG A 370 4.86 -0.06 10.95
CA ARG A 370 3.47 -0.51 10.76
C ARG A 370 3.41 -1.83 10.00
N TRP A 371 4.21 -1.99 8.94
CA TRP A 371 4.30 -3.24 8.19
C TRP A 371 4.83 -4.40 9.05
N GLN A 372 5.90 -4.15 9.81
CA GLN A 372 6.45 -5.14 10.75
C GLN A 372 5.42 -5.58 11.79
N ALA A 373 4.80 -4.61 12.48
CA ALA A 373 3.80 -4.88 13.51
C ALA A 373 2.57 -5.63 12.96
N HIS A 374 2.08 -5.24 11.78
CA HIS A 374 0.96 -5.90 11.12
C HIS A 374 1.27 -7.38 10.85
N HIS A 375 2.48 -7.66 10.37
CA HIS A 375 2.92 -9.02 10.09
C HIS A 375 3.10 -9.85 11.37
N GLU A 376 3.80 -9.34 12.38
CA GLU A 376 4.00 -10.03 13.67
C GLU A 376 2.65 -10.42 14.31
N ALA A 377 1.70 -9.48 14.33
CA ALA A 377 0.36 -9.74 14.86
C ALA A 377 -0.40 -10.80 14.04
N ARG A 378 -0.19 -10.86 12.72
CA ARG A 378 -0.76 -11.92 11.86
C ARG A 378 -0.13 -13.28 12.13
N SER A 379 1.20 -13.35 12.23
CA SER A 379 1.93 -14.59 12.51
C SER A 379 1.56 -15.15 13.88
N ALA A 380 1.41 -14.31 14.90
CA ALA A 380 0.96 -14.72 16.23
C ALA A 380 -0.45 -15.33 16.21
N ARG A 381 -1.39 -14.72 15.47
CA ARG A 381 -2.76 -15.27 15.30
C ARG A 381 -2.80 -16.61 14.57
N SER A 382 -1.81 -16.88 13.70
CA SER A 382 -1.72 -18.13 12.95
C SER A 382 -1.05 -19.26 13.74
N SER A 383 -0.29 -18.95 14.79
CA SER A 383 0.53 -19.91 15.55
C SER A 383 -0.02 -20.24 16.94
N GLY A 384 -0.98 -19.46 17.48
CA GLY A 384 -1.48 -19.61 18.84
C GLY A 384 -2.94 -20.05 18.95
N SER A 385 -3.15 -21.17 19.66
CA SER A 385 -4.24 -21.29 20.65
C SER A 385 -4.26 -20.02 21.53
N PRO A 386 -5.44 -19.49 21.93
CA PRO A 386 -5.53 -18.14 22.52
C PRO A 386 -4.61 -17.98 23.74
N SER A 387 -3.68 -17.02 23.66
CA SER A 387 -2.80 -16.66 24.77
C SER A 387 -3.57 -15.85 25.83
N PRO A 388 -3.45 -16.13 27.14
CA PRO A 388 -4.25 -15.47 28.18
C PRO A 388 -3.76 -14.09 28.64
N SER A 389 -2.68 -13.53 28.07
CA SER A 389 -1.95 -12.41 28.70
C SER A 389 -1.78 -11.14 27.86
N ALA A 390 -2.44 -11.02 26.71
CA ALA A 390 -2.67 -9.71 26.12
C ALA A 390 -3.99 -9.18 26.70
N PRO A 391 -4.06 -7.99 27.31
CA PRO A 391 -5.34 -7.41 27.69
C PRO A 391 -6.14 -7.24 26.40
N ALA A 392 -7.12 -8.12 26.22
CA ALA A 392 -8.20 -7.92 25.30
C ALA A 392 -8.79 -6.56 25.70
N ARG A 393 -8.62 -5.55 24.85
CA ARG A 393 -9.41 -4.33 24.98
C ARG A 393 -10.84 -4.74 24.64
N GLU A 394 -11.58 -5.12 25.66
CA GLU A 394 -13.04 -5.32 25.70
C GLU A 394 -13.78 -3.98 25.53
N HIS A 395 -13.39 -3.19 24.54
CA HIS A 395 -14.12 -1.98 24.15
C HIS A 395 -14.36 -2.03 22.63
N ALA A 396 -15.27 -2.91 22.26
CA ALA A 396 -16.28 -2.68 21.23
C ALA A 396 -17.26 -3.84 21.33
N ASP A 397 -18.47 -3.53 21.78
CA ASP A 397 -19.66 -4.39 21.70
C ASP A 397 -20.12 -4.55 20.23
N GLY A 398 -19.15 -4.77 19.34
CA GLY A 398 -19.35 -5.04 17.92
C GLY A 398 -19.15 -6.52 17.69
N PRO A 399 -20.07 -7.21 17.00
CA PRO A 399 -19.95 -8.65 16.78
C PRO A 399 -18.63 -8.95 16.08
N ARG A 400 -17.88 -9.94 16.60
CA ARG A 400 -16.77 -10.58 15.87
C ARG A 400 -17.32 -10.98 14.51
N ARG A 401 -17.03 -10.19 13.48
CA ARG A 401 -17.57 -10.42 12.14
C ARG A 401 -17.04 -11.75 11.65
N ASP A 402 -17.97 -12.64 11.39
CA ASP A 402 -17.74 -13.83 10.60
C ASP A 402 -17.08 -13.37 9.28
N PRO A 403 -15.89 -13.87 8.91
CA PRO A 403 -15.20 -13.46 7.69
C PRO A 403 -15.91 -13.90 6.39
N ARG A 404 -17.10 -14.53 6.50
CA ARG A 404 -17.89 -14.93 5.35
C ARG A 404 -18.40 -13.70 4.59
N PRO A 405 -18.24 -13.67 3.24
CA PRO A 405 -18.89 -12.67 2.42
C PRO A 405 -20.40 -12.80 2.57
N VAL A 406 -21.03 -11.81 3.20
CA VAL A 406 -22.49 -11.68 3.20
C VAL A 406 -22.86 -10.84 1.97
N PRO A 407 -23.72 -11.33 1.06
CA PRO A 407 -24.17 -10.56 -0.09
C PRO A 407 -24.75 -9.19 0.31
N VAL A 408 -24.45 -8.15 -0.47
CA VAL A 408 -24.91 -6.77 -0.24
C VAL A 408 -26.06 -6.35 -1.14
N ALA A 409 -26.27 -6.99 -2.29
CA ALA A 409 -27.19 -6.53 -3.32
C ALA A 409 -28.64 -6.45 -2.80
N ASP A 410 -29.14 -7.51 -2.16
CA ASP A 410 -30.50 -7.54 -1.60
C ASP A 410 -30.64 -6.54 -0.44
N ALA A 411 -29.65 -6.50 0.45
CA ALA A 411 -29.63 -5.56 1.57
C ALA A 411 -29.59 -4.10 1.11
N LEU A 412 -28.92 -3.79 -0.01
CA LEU A 412 -28.95 -2.47 -0.63
C LEU A 412 -30.34 -2.15 -1.19
N SER A 413 -30.97 -3.10 -1.89
CA SER A 413 -32.32 -2.93 -2.42
C SER A 413 -33.34 -2.61 -1.32
N GLU A 414 -33.18 -3.21 -0.13
CA GLU A 414 -34.05 -2.95 1.02
C GLU A 414 -33.75 -1.61 1.71
N ARG A 415 -32.48 -1.20 1.78
CA ARG A 415 -32.05 -0.09 2.66
C ARG A 415 -31.75 1.23 1.97
N LEU A 416 -31.53 1.25 0.66
CA LEU A 416 -31.17 2.48 -0.06
C LEU A 416 -32.27 3.56 -0.02
N GLY A 417 -33.54 3.14 0.03
CA GLY A 417 -34.68 4.06 -0.04
C GLY A 417 -34.68 4.82 -1.36
N ASP A 418 -34.68 6.15 -1.28
CA ASP A 418 -34.65 7.08 -2.43
C ASP A 418 -33.25 7.30 -3.02
N ARG A 419 -32.21 6.68 -2.44
CA ARG A 419 -30.81 6.84 -2.86
C ARG A 419 -30.43 5.86 -3.96
N ALA A 420 -29.38 6.17 -4.70
CA ALA A 420 -28.71 5.23 -5.57
C ALA A 420 -27.29 4.92 -5.07
N PHE A 421 -26.92 3.65 -5.05
CA PHE A 421 -25.54 3.23 -4.79
C PHE A 421 -24.78 3.10 -6.10
N VAL A 422 -23.58 3.66 -6.17
CA VAL A 422 -22.69 3.60 -7.34
C VAL A 422 -21.34 3.05 -6.93
N ARG A 423 -20.97 1.90 -7.48
CA ARG A 423 -19.64 1.29 -7.34
C ARG A 423 -18.86 1.41 -8.64
N TYR A 424 -17.83 2.26 -8.62
CA TYR A 424 -16.90 2.44 -9.74
C TYR A 424 -15.78 1.40 -9.69
N THR A 425 -15.70 0.53 -10.68
CA THR A 425 -14.72 -0.55 -10.80
C THR A 425 -14.08 -0.53 -12.20
N ARG A 426 -13.27 -1.53 -12.49
CA ARG A 426 -12.70 -1.75 -13.82
C ARG A 426 -13.05 -3.14 -14.32
N ALA A 427 -13.14 -3.31 -15.63
CA ALA A 427 -13.35 -4.60 -16.27
C ALA A 427 -12.75 -4.57 -17.69
N GLY A 428 -11.88 -5.50 -18.05
CA GLY A 428 -11.39 -5.65 -19.42
C GLY A 428 -10.62 -4.42 -19.98
N GLY A 429 -10.08 -3.56 -19.11
CA GLY A 429 -9.44 -2.29 -19.52
C GLY A 429 -10.40 -1.09 -19.61
N GLU A 430 -11.69 -1.31 -19.40
CA GLU A 430 -12.73 -0.30 -19.31
C GLU A 430 -12.96 0.11 -17.85
N ALA A 431 -13.34 1.37 -17.63
CA ALA A 431 -13.95 1.80 -16.38
C ALA A 431 -15.45 1.43 -16.43
N VAL A 432 -15.96 0.88 -15.33
CA VAL A 432 -17.34 0.39 -15.22
C VAL A 432 -17.96 0.92 -13.93
N ALA A 433 -19.23 1.29 -13.98
CA ALA A 433 -20.03 1.59 -12.80
C ALA A 433 -21.11 0.53 -12.61
N LEU A 434 -21.23 0.03 -11.39
CA LEU A 434 -22.34 -0.81 -10.94
C LEU A 434 -23.29 0.07 -10.14
N VAL A 435 -24.55 0.18 -10.56
CA VAL A 435 -25.54 1.10 -10.00
C VAL A 435 -26.69 0.30 -9.41
N ALA A 436 -26.84 0.32 -8.10
CA ALA A 436 -28.02 -0.22 -7.43
C ALA A 436 -29.04 0.91 -7.19
N ALA A 437 -30.21 0.79 -7.81
CA ALA A 437 -31.32 1.74 -7.70
C ALA A 437 -32.63 1.01 -8.04
N ASP A 438 -33.74 1.42 -7.43
CA ASP A 438 -35.08 0.86 -7.67
C ASP A 438 -35.13 -0.67 -7.55
N GLY A 439 -34.43 -1.22 -6.54
CA GLY A 439 -34.37 -2.66 -6.27
C GLY A 439 -33.60 -3.49 -7.30
N ARG A 440 -32.85 -2.86 -8.21
CA ARG A 440 -32.09 -3.53 -9.27
C ARG A 440 -30.66 -3.02 -9.34
N VAL A 441 -29.76 -3.91 -9.74
CA VAL A 441 -28.36 -3.57 -10.03
C VAL A 441 -28.15 -3.49 -11.54
N HIS A 442 -27.52 -2.42 -12.01
CA HIS A 442 -27.22 -2.18 -13.41
C HIS A 442 -25.70 -2.02 -13.60
N ALA A 443 -25.16 -2.53 -14.70
CA ALA A 443 -23.78 -2.25 -15.10
C ALA A 443 -23.75 -1.21 -16.23
N ARG A 444 -22.82 -0.25 -16.16
CA ARG A 444 -22.59 0.76 -17.21
C ARG A 444 -21.09 0.89 -17.49
N VAL A 445 -20.74 0.72 -18.75
CA VAL A 445 -19.38 0.98 -19.25
C VAL A 445 -19.21 2.49 -19.43
N LEU A 446 -18.18 3.04 -18.81
CA LEU A 446 -17.84 4.48 -18.87
C LEU A 446 -16.85 4.78 -20.00
N GLY A 447 -16.22 3.75 -20.54
CA GLY A 447 -15.20 3.82 -21.57
C GLY A 447 -13.80 3.49 -21.03
N PRO A 448 -12.76 3.64 -21.88
CA PRO A 448 -11.44 3.11 -21.57
C PRO A 448 -10.89 3.71 -20.27
N LEU A 449 -10.44 2.85 -19.34
CA LEU A 449 -9.96 3.24 -18.02
C LEU A 449 -8.92 4.37 -18.08
N PRO A 450 -7.89 4.34 -18.97
CA PRO A 450 -6.91 5.42 -19.06
C PRO A 450 -7.52 6.77 -19.47
N ARG A 451 -8.61 6.77 -20.25
CA ARG A 451 -9.30 7.99 -20.67
C ARG A 451 -10.05 8.61 -19.50
N VAL A 452 -10.80 7.80 -18.75
CA VAL A 452 -11.54 8.23 -17.55
C VAL A 452 -10.57 8.73 -16.46
N ALA A 453 -9.53 7.96 -16.17
CA ALA A 453 -8.50 8.34 -15.20
C ALA A 453 -7.78 9.64 -15.59
N ARG A 454 -7.50 9.86 -16.89
CA ARG A 454 -6.90 11.11 -17.39
C ARG A 454 -7.85 12.29 -17.26
N ALA A 455 -9.15 12.11 -17.53
CA ALA A 455 -10.14 13.18 -17.35
C ALA A 455 -10.22 13.62 -15.88
N LEU A 456 -10.23 12.66 -14.95
CA LEU A 456 -10.17 12.94 -13.51
C LEU A 456 -8.86 13.60 -13.10
N GLY A 457 -7.73 13.08 -13.58
CA GLY A 457 -6.42 13.67 -13.30
C GLY A 457 -6.33 15.13 -13.76
N ARG A 458 -6.86 15.47 -14.94
CA ARG A 458 -6.90 16.86 -15.44
C ARG A 458 -7.80 17.77 -14.61
N PHE A 459 -8.87 17.22 -14.02
CA PHE A 459 -9.76 17.97 -13.13
C PHE A 459 -9.11 18.20 -11.75
N VAL A 460 -8.53 17.16 -11.14
CA VAL A 460 -8.01 17.22 -9.77
C VAL A 460 -6.64 17.90 -9.71
N HIS A 461 -5.73 17.60 -10.65
CA HIS A 461 -4.34 18.06 -10.58
C HIS A 461 -4.20 19.58 -10.40
N PRO A 462 -4.90 20.46 -11.13
CA PRO A 462 -4.79 21.90 -10.93
C PRO A 462 -5.27 22.35 -9.54
N LEU A 463 -6.24 21.64 -8.94
CA LEU A 463 -6.76 21.96 -7.61
C LEU A 463 -5.75 21.65 -6.51
N LEU A 464 -4.78 20.77 -6.78
CA LEU A 464 -3.72 20.39 -5.86
C LEU A 464 -2.62 21.46 -5.74
N LEU A 465 -2.57 22.41 -6.68
CA LEU A 465 -1.52 23.42 -6.74
C LEU A 465 -1.89 24.65 -5.89
N PRO A 466 -0.97 25.15 -5.04
CA PRO A 466 -1.20 26.37 -4.27
C PRO A 466 -1.57 27.56 -5.18
N GLY A 467 -2.50 28.40 -4.71
CA GLY A 467 -2.89 29.64 -5.39
C GLY A 467 -3.69 29.48 -6.69
N HIS A 468 -3.96 28.24 -7.15
CA HIS A 468 -4.76 28.02 -8.34
C HIS A 468 -6.25 28.23 -8.05
N ALA A 469 -6.80 29.34 -8.53
CA ALA A 469 -8.22 29.60 -8.45
C ALA A 469 -9.01 28.62 -9.33
N PHE A 470 -10.21 28.24 -8.89
CA PHE A 470 -11.16 27.45 -9.69
C PHE A 470 -11.72 28.28 -10.87
N GLY A 471 -10.90 28.41 -11.91
CA GLY A 471 -11.16 29.16 -13.13
C GLY A 471 -11.93 28.36 -14.18
N ASP A 472 -12.04 28.93 -15.38
CA ASP A 472 -12.81 28.37 -16.49
C ASP A 472 -12.25 27.02 -16.95
N ASP A 473 -10.92 26.87 -17.00
CA ASP A 473 -10.26 25.61 -17.36
C ASP A 473 -10.59 24.49 -16.37
N ALA A 474 -10.59 24.79 -15.07
CA ALA A 474 -10.95 23.83 -14.03
C ALA A 474 -12.44 23.43 -14.12
N ARG A 475 -13.33 24.38 -14.48
CA ARG A 475 -14.75 24.08 -14.75
C ARG A 475 -14.94 23.22 -15.99
N LYS A 476 -14.21 23.49 -17.06
CA LYS A 476 -14.22 22.67 -18.28
C LYS A 476 -13.69 21.26 -18.02
N ALA A 477 -12.62 21.14 -17.24
CA ALA A 477 -12.09 19.85 -16.81
C ALA A 477 -13.09 19.10 -15.91
N ALA A 478 -13.77 19.80 -14.99
CA ALA A 478 -14.83 19.23 -14.16
C ALA A 478 -16.01 18.72 -15.01
N GLY A 479 -16.42 19.47 -16.04
CA GLY A 479 -17.44 19.03 -17.00
C GLY A 479 -17.01 17.76 -17.74
N THR A 480 -15.78 17.75 -18.27
CA THR A 480 -15.23 16.57 -18.96
C THR A 480 -15.14 15.34 -18.04
N ALA A 481 -14.77 15.53 -16.78
CA ALA A 481 -14.74 14.47 -15.79
C ALA A 481 -16.15 13.98 -15.42
N ALA A 482 -17.13 14.89 -15.30
CA ALA A 482 -18.51 14.55 -15.04
C ALA A 482 -19.17 13.80 -16.21
N ASP A 483 -18.93 14.22 -17.45
CA ASP A 483 -19.44 13.54 -18.63
C ASP A 483 -18.90 12.10 -18.71
N ALA A 484 -17.63 11.91 -18.37
CA ALA A 484 -17.01 10.59 -18.34
C ALA A 484 -17.51 9.69 -17.19
N LEU A 485 -17.73 10.25 -16.00
CA LEU A 485 -18.09 9.46 -14.81
C LEU A 485 -19.59 9.29 -14.57
N LEU A 486 -20.38 10.33 -14.82
CA LEU A 486 -21.78 10.43 -14.45
C LEU A 486 -22.70 10.43 -15.65
N GLY A 487 -22.27 10.95 -16.81
CA GLY A 487 -23.07 10.98 -18.03
C GLY A 487 -23.79 9.66 -18.34
N PRO A 488 -23.09 8.51 -18.37
CA PRO A 488 -23.71 7.20 -18.59
C PRO A 488 -24.66 6.73 -17.48
N LEU A 489 -24.61 7.35 -16.30
CA LEU A 489 -25.35 6.96 -15.11
C LEU A 489 -26.60 7.81 -14.89
N LEU A 490 -26.63 9.05 -15.41
CA LEU A 490 -27.75 9.99 -15.21
C LEU A 490 -29.13 9.38 -15.50
N PRO A 491 -29.34 8.57 -16.55
CA PRO A 491 -30.64 7.92 -16.79
C PRO A 491 -31.07 6.92 -15.71
N LEU A 492 -30.11 6.36 -14.96
CA LEU A 492 -30.38 5.39 -13.89
C LEU A 492 -30.56 6.10 -12.54
N VAL A 493 -29.67 7.04 -12.24
CA VAL A 493 -29.65 7.68 -10.93
C VAL A 493 -30.61 8.86 -10.83
N GLY A 494 -31.00 9.48 -11.95
CA GLY A 494 -31.82 10.70 -11.95
C GLY A 494 -31.21 11.77 -11.05
N ASP A 495 -32.03 12.38 -10.18
CA ASP A 495 -31.61 13.38 -9.18
C ASP A 495 -31.39 12.79 -7.76
N ARG A 496 -31.50 11.45 -7.61
CA ARG A 496 -31.41 10.76 -6.32
C ARG A 496 -30.12 11.07 -5.55
N PRO A 497 -30.13 11.19 -4.22
CA PRO A 497 -28.88 11.18 -3.45
C PRO A 497 -28.01 9.95 -3.78
N LEU A 498 -26.69 10.12 -3.76
CA LEU A 498 -25.74 9.06 -4.13
C LEU A 498 -24.98 8.51 -2.93
N VAL A 499 -24.76 7.20 -2.92
CA VAL A 499 -23.75 6.54 -2.08
C VAL A 499 -22.69 5.96 -3.02
N VAL A 500 -21.46 6.44 -2.92
CA VAL A 500 -20.41 6.17 -3.90
C VAL A 500 -19.26 5.41 -3.25
N ALA A 501 -18.92 4.28 -3.84
CA ALA A 501 -17.67 3.55 -3.60
C ALA A 501 -16.91 3.43 -4.91
N GLY A 502 -15.60 3.33 -4.86
CA GLY A 502 -14.83 3.21 -6.10
C GLY A 502 -13.44 2.66 -5.92
N ASP A 503 -12.82 2.19 -7.00
CA ASP A 503 -11.45 1.69 -7.00
C ASP A 503 -10.42 2.84 -6.93
N PRO A 504 -9.16 2.54 -6.57
CA PRO A 504 -8.14 3.56 -6.39
C PRO A 504 -7.83 4.45 -7.59
N TYR A 505 -8.18 4.03 -8.80
CA TYR A 505 -7.98 4.84 -10.02
C TYR A 505 -8.76 6.16 -9.99
N LEU A 506 -9.83 6.25 -9.19
CA LEU A 506 -10.58 7.49 -9.04
C LEU A 506 -9.78 8.58 -8.32
N GLY A 507 -8.83 8.19 -7.47
CA GLY A 507 -8.27 9.09 -6.46
C GLY A 507 -9.38 9.62 -5.53
N ASP A 508 -9.21 10.84 -5.05
CA ASP A 508 -10.18 11.52 -4.17
C ASP A 508 -10.66 12.82 -4.85
N PRO A 509 -11.53 12.77 -5.89
CA PRO A 509 -11.99 13.99 -6.55
C PRO A 509 -12.96 14.76 -5.64
N PRO A 510 -13.01 16.10 -5.71
CA PRO A 510 -14.00 16.88 -4.99
C PRO A 510 -15.38 16.75 -5.67
N TRP A 511 -16.12 15.72 -5.30
CA TRP A 511 -17.36 15.29 -5.98
C TRP A 511 -18.41 16.41 -6.13
N GLY A 512 -18.60 17.25 -5.10
CA GLY A 512 -19.57 18.35 -5.12
C GLY A 512 -19.23 19.48 -6.11
N MET A 513 -18.04 19.47 -6.71
CA MET A 513 -17.64 20.43 -7.75
C MET A 513 -17.99 19.95 -9.17
N LEU A 514 -18.28 18.65 -9.35
CA LEU A 514 -18.75 18.09 -10.61
C LEU A 514 -20.17 18.60 -10.92
N PRO A 515 -20.46 19.14 -12.12
CA PRO A 515 -21.73 19.81 -12.40
C PRO A 515 -22.99 19.02 -12.03
N PRO A 516 -23.13 17.70 -12.34
CA PRO A 516 -24.34 16.94 -12.01
C PRO A 516 -24.50 16.59 -10.52
N LEU A 517 -23.49 16.89 -9.68
CA LEU A 517 -23.52 16.62 -8.24
C LEU A 517 -23.61 17.89 -7.39
N ARG A 518 -23.67 19.07 -8.02
CA ARG A 518 -23.81 20.34 -7.29
C ARG A 518 -25.16 20.37 -6.57
N GLY A 519 -25.15 20.56 -5.26
CA GLY A 519 -26.37 20.52 -4.45
C GLY A 519 -26.97 19.12 -4.26
N ARG A 520 -26.36 18.07 -4.84
CA ARG A 520 -26.85 16.69 -4.75
C ARG A 520 -26.20 15.95 -3.58
N PRO A 521 -26.97 15.48 -2.59
CA PRO A 521 -26.40 14.78 -1.43
C PRO A 521 -25.61 13.54 -1.87
N THR A 522 -24.35 13.43 -1.42
CA THR A 522 -23.43 12.37 -1.84
C THR A 522 -22.61 11.86 -0.66
N HIS A 523 -22.66 10.55 -0.40
CA HIS A 523 -21.81 9.84 0.56
C HIS A 523 -20.65 9.14 -0.15
N LEU A 524 -19.44 9.22 0.40
CA LEU A 524 -18.27 8.48 -0.05
C LEU A 524 -17.94 7.39 0.95
N VAL A 525 -18.04 6.12 0.53
CA VAL A 525 -17.88 4.97 1.41
C VAL A 525 -16.81 4.01 0.89
N PRO A 526 -16.11 3.28 1.78
CA PRO A 526 -15.12 2.29 1.36
C PRO A 526 -15.75 1.15 0.56
N THR A 527 -16.90 0.65 1.01
CA THR A 527 -17.62 -0.49 0.41
C THR A 527 -19.12 -0.33 0.67
N ALA A 528 -19.97 -1.03 -0.09
CA ALA A 528 -21.41 -1.10 0.20
C ALA A 528 -21.68 -1.69 1.59
N ARG A 529 -20.95 -2.75 1.95
CA ARG A 529 -21.05 -3.37 3.29
C ARG A 529 -20.79 -2.35 4.40
N PHE A 530 -19.76 -1.51 4.25
CA PHE A 530 -19.48 -0.45 5.23
C PHE A 530 -20.69 0.47 5.41
N TRP A 531 -21.31 0.91 4.31
CA TRP A 531 -22.50 1.76 4.37
C TRP A 531 -23.66 1.05 5.04
N LEU A 532 -23.98 -0.19 4.64
CA LEU A 532 -25.05 -0.99 5.25
C LEU A 532 -24.83 -1.14 6.77
N ASP A 533 -23.60 -1.37 7.21
CA ASP A 533 -23.35 -1.60 8.63
C ASP A 533 -23.42 -0.33 9.50
N ARG A 534 -23.30 0.85 8.88
CA ARG A 534 -23.15 2.14 9.59
C ARG A 534 -24.30 3.10 9.34
N ALA A 535 -25.03 2.93 8.26
CA ALA A 535 -26.19 3.73 7.96
C ALA A 535 -27.26 3.48 9.04
N PRO A 536 -28.01 4.51 9.45
CA PRO A 536 -29.13 4.33 10.36
C PRO A 536 -30.14 3.32 9.79
N ALA A 537 -30.78 2.54 10.66
CA ALA A 537 -31.94 1.74 10.28
C ALA A 537 -33.18 2.65 10.33
N GLY A 538 -33.78 2.94 9.17
CA GLY A 538 -35.01 3.73 9.05
C GLY A 538 -34.82 5.24 8.92
N THR A 539 -35.93 5.97 8.92
CA THR A 539 -36.04 7.43 8.81
C THR A 539 -35.85 8.15 10.16
N ALA A 540 -34.95 7.63 11.02
CA ALA A 540 -34.63 8.32 12.26
C ALA A 540 -34.21 9.75 11.89
N GLY A 541 -34.99 10.73 12.35
CA GLY A 541 -34.77 12.14 12.03
C GLY A 541 -33.35 12.55 12.40
N PRO A 542 -32.77 13.55 11.72
CA PRO A 542 -31.40 13.97 11.97
C PRO A 542 -31.23 14.29 13.46
N ALA A 543 -30.39 13.51 14.14
CA ALA A 543 -30.06 13.76 15.52
C ALA A 543 -29.28 15.08 15.56
N VAL A 544 -29.97 16.15 15.99
CA VAL A 544 -29.31 17.44 16.25
C VAL A 544 -28.24 17.17 17.31
N PRO A 545 -26.96 17.49 17.04
CA PRO A 545 -25.89 17.13 17.95
C PRO A 545 -26.07 17.84 19.29
N GLY A 546 -26.16 17.07 20.37
CA GLY A 546 -26.38 17.58 21.72
C GLY A 546 -25.11 18.15 22.35
N ARG A 547 -23.96 17.53 22.09
CA ARG A 547 -22.64 17.96 22.54
C ARG A 547 -21.77 18.32 21.32
N VAL A 548 -21.43 19.59 21.21
CA VAL A 548 -20.63 20.13 20.10
C VAL A 548 -19.28 20.57 20.62
N LEU A 549 -18.21 20.12 19.96
CA LEU A 549 -16.85 20.60 20.15
C LEU A 549 -16.42 21.43 18.93
N LEU A 550 -15.97 22.66 19.18
CA LEU A 550 -15.38 23.53 18.16
C LEU A 550 -13.92 23.77 18.50
N VAL A 551 -13.01 23.42 17.60
CA VAL A 551 -11.56 23.55 17.79
C VAL A 551 -10.99 24.45 16.73
N ALA A 552 -10.37 25.56 17.16
CA ALA A 552 -9.59 26.44 16.31
C ALA A 552 -8.10 26.21 16.58
N ALA A 553 -7.41 25.55 15.65
CA ALA A 553 -5.96 25.47 15.65
C ALA A 553 -5.33 26.88 15.64
N PRO A 554 -4.08 27.04 16.12
CA PRO A 554 -3.39 28.34 16.14
C PRO A 554 -3.28 29.01 14.76
N GLY A 555 -3.20 28.21 13.70
CA GLY A 555 -3.21 28.68 12.31
C GLY A 555 -4.08 27.80 11.41
N PRO A 556 -4.66 28.35 10.33
CA PRO A 556 -4.52 29.75 9.87
C PRO A 556 -5.34 30.74 10.70
N ALA A 557 -5.09 32.05 10.54
CA ALA A 557 -5.87 33.12 11.18
C ALA A 557 -7.39 33.01 10.88
N GLY A 558 -7.76 32.35 9.78
CA GLY A 558 -9.15 32.02 9.46
C GLY A 558 -9.81 31.07 10.46
N ALA A 559 -9.07 30.13 11.06
CA ALA A 559 -9.62 29.09 11.95
C ALA A 559 -10.31 29.69 13.19
N GLY A 560 -9.67 30.67 13.84
CA GLY A 560 -10.25 31.37 14.98
C GLY A 560 -11.53 32.14 14.62
N ARG A 561 -11.55 32.82 13.46
CA ARG A 561 -12.74 33.55 12.98
C ARG A 561 -13.89 32.60 12.66
N GLU A 562 -13.59 31.46 12.03
CA GLU A 562 -14.57 30.43 11.70
C GLU A 562 -15.23 29.88 12.97
N VAL A 563 -14.43 29.42 13.93
CA VAL A 563 -14.92 28.86 15.20
C VAL A 563 -15.69 29.89 16.03
N ALA A 564 -15.21 31.13 16.13
CA ALA A 564 -15.95 32.20 16.80
C ALA A 564 -17.34 32.41 16.17
N GLY A 565 -17.44 32.24 14.85
CA GLY A 565 -18.70 32.26 14.14
C GLY A 565 -19.64 31.12 14.45
N LEU A 566 -19.09 29.92 14.57
CA LEU A 566 -19.83 28.71 14.87
C LEU A 566 -20.29 28.66 16.33
N ALA A 567 -19.53 29.24 17.26
CA ALA A 567 -19.90 29.33 18.66
C ALA A 567 -21.25 30.06 18.87
N GLY A 568 -21.55 31.06 18.03
CA GLY A 568 -22.86 31.73 18.03
C GLY A 568 -24.02 30.85 17.56
N LEU A 569 -23.76 29.80 16.77
CA LEU A 569 -24.77 28.83 16.32
C LEU A 569 -24.97 27.69 17.32
N TYR A 570 -23.96 27.41 18.13
CA TYR A 570 -23.99 26.36 19.15
C TYR A 570 -23.66 26.96 20.53
N PRO A 571 -24.63 27.59 21.22
CA PRO A 571 -24.38 28.31 22.47
C PRO A 571 -23.82 27.43 23.61
N LYS A 572 -24.04 26.11 23.54
CA LYS A 572 -23.53 25.12 24.51
C LYS A 572 -22.27 24.40 24.01
N ALA A 573 -21.67 24.85 22.90
CA ALA A 573 -20.48 24.21 22.38
C ALA A 573 -19.30 24.39 23.34
N ARG A 574 -18.53 23.32 23.52
CA ARG A 574 -17.20 23.40 24.09
C ARG A 574 -16.29 23.99 23.02
N VAL A 575 -15.71 25.16 23.28
CA VAL A 575 -14.82 25.84 22.34
C VAL A 575 -13.38 25.74 22.85
N LEU A 576 -12.49 25.22 22.01
CA LEU A 576 -11.05 25.21 22.23
C LEU A 576 -10.40 26.16 21.22
N THR A 577 -9.83 27.25 21.72
CA THR A 577 -9.06 28.25 20.95
C THR A 577 -7.62 28.27 21.44
N ALA A 578 -6.74 28.96 20.70
CA ALA A 578 -5.31 29.09 21.00
C ALA A 578 -5.04 29.29 22.50
N ASP A 579 -4.05 28.56 23.05
CA ASP A 579 -3.72 28.27 24.47
C ASP A 579 -4.38 27.01 25.08
N ARG A 580 -5.52 26.55 24.54
CA ARG A 580 -6.25 25.36 25.00
C ARG A 580 -6.48 24.32 23.91
N THR A 581 -5.77 24.42 22.80
CA THR A 581 -5.86 23.49 21.67
C THR A 581 -4.80 22.40 21.73
N GLY A 582 -4.17 22.16 22.88
CA GLY A 582 -3.23 21.06 23.06
C GLY A 582 -3.82 19.69 22.68
N ARG A 583 -2.98 18.78 22.22
CA ARG A 583 -3.37 17.46 21.71
C ARG A 583 -4.18 16.68 22.73
N SER A 584 -3.76 16.70 23.99
CA SER A 584 -4.43 15.96 25.07
C SER A 584 -5.83 16.53 25.35
N GLU A 585 -5.95 17.84 25.38
CA GLU A 585 -7.21 18.57 25.58
C GLU A 585 -8.19 18.32 24.42
N VAL A 586 -7.68 18.33 23.19
CA VAL A 586 -8.47 18.05 21.99
C VAL A 586 -8.96 16.60 22.00
N LEU A 587 -8.07 15.62 22.23
CA LEU A 587 -8.46 14.21 22.27
C LEU A 587 -9.48 13.91 23.38
N ALA A 588 -9.29 14.46 24.59
CA ALA A 588 -10.25 14.30 25.68
C ALA A 588 -11.61 14.93 25.33
N ALA A 589 -11.62 16.09 24.68
CA ALA A 589 -12.86 16.72 24.24
C ALA A 589 -13.56 15.97 23.11
N PHE A 590 -12.81 15.28 22.24
CA PHE A 590 -13.36 14.42 21.17
C PHE A 590 -14.24 13.31 21.75
N GLU A 591 -13.85 12.71 22.87
CA GLU A 591 -14.57 11.59 23.51
C GLU A 591 -15.93 11.99 24.10
N GLU A 592 -16.10 13.27 24.41
CA GLU A 592 -17.32 13.80 25.01
C GLU A 592 -18.31 14.33 23.97
N ALA A 593 -17.87 14.57 22.73
CA ALA A 593 -18.66 15.24 21.70
C ALA A 593 -19.48 14.27 20.84
N ASP A 594 -20.61 14.75 20.34
CA ASP A 594 -21.40 14.08 19.30
C ASP A 594 -21.04 14.66 17.91
N LEU A 595 -20.72 15.96 17.85
CA LEU A 595 -20.19 16.67 16.67
C LEU A 595 -18.87 17.35 17.03
N VAL A 596 -17.84 17.11 16.23
CA VAL A 596 -16.58 17.85 16.30
C VAL A 596 -16.39 18.68 15.03
N HIS A 597 -16.07 19.96 15.17
CA HIS A 597 -15.54 20.79 14.11
C HIS A 597 -14.08 21.17 14.44
N LEU A 598 -13.15 20.79 13.58
CA LEU A 598 -11.73 21.10 13.72
C LEU A 598 -11.27 21.95 12.53
N ALA A 599 -10.98 23.22 12.79
CA ALA A 599 -10.45 24.17 11.81
C ALA A 599 -8.94 24.37 12.03
N GLY A 600 -8.14 24.28 10.96
CA GLY A 600 -6.69 24.44 11.07
C GLY A 600 -5.89 24.10 9.82
N HIS A 601 -4.56 24.11 9.95
CA HIS A 601 -3.67 23.64 8.89
C HIS A 601 -3.50 22.12 8.91
N GLY A 602 -4.00 21.48 7.85
CA GLY A 602 -3.81 20.05 7.58
C GLY A 602 -2.63 19.78 6.64
N ARG A 603 -1.96 18.66 6.86
CA ARG A 603 -0.88 18.13 6.00
C ARG A 603 -1.07 16.62 5.84
N VAL A 604 -0.87 16.11 4.62
CA VAL A 604 -0.82 14.66 4.36
C VAL A 604 0.55 14.30 3.80
N PRO A 605 1.39 13.60 4.58
CA PRO A 605 2.68 13.12 4.10
C PRO A 605 2.50 12.16 2.92
N HIS A 606 3.42 12.24 1.97
CA HIS A 606 3.43 11.31 0.86
C HIS A 606 3.68 9.88 1.37
N ARG A 607 2.86 8.92 0.94
CA ARG A 607 2.94 7.48 1.27
C ARG A 607 2.86 7.06 2.74
N ALA A 608 2.81 8.00 3.68
CA ALA A 608 2.53 7.75 5.09
C ALA A 608 1.22 8.46 5.51
N PRO A 609 0.07 8.11 4.93
CA PRO A 609 -1.19 8.81 5.18
C PRO A 609 -1.63 8.75 6.65
N MET A 610 -1.17 7.76 7.43
CA MET A 610 -1.45 7.70 8.88
C MET A 610 -0.70 8.76 9.71
N LEU A 611 0.28 9.44 9.13
CA LEU A 611 0.93 10.63 9.69
C LEU A 611 0.33 11.92 9.14
N ALA A 612 -0.83 11.86 8.47
CA ALA A 612 -1.59 13.08 8.20
C ALA A 612 -1.81 13.83 9.52
N SER A 613 -1.60 15.14 9.50
CA SER A 613 -1.53 15.96 10.71
C SER A 613 -2.39 17.23 10.62
N VAL A 614 -2.99 17.64 11.73
CA VAL A 614 -3.51 19.00 11.95
C VAL A 614 -2.62 19.68 12.97
N THR A 615 -2.12 20.88 12.66
CA THR A 615 -1.23 21.62 13.57
C THR A 615 -2.04 22.15 14.76
N LEU A 616 -1.64 21.83 15.99
CA LEU A 616 -2.19 22.37 17.22
C LEU A 616 -1.13 23.20 17.98
N ASP A 617 -1.47 23.70 19.17
CA ASP A 617 -0.60 24.57 19.98
C ASP A 617 0.65 23.86 20.51
N ASP A 618 0.50 22.62 21.00
CA ASP A 618 1.58 21.79 21.54
C ASP A 618 2.20 20.85 20.48
N GLY A 619 1.83 21.01 19.22
CA GLY A 619 2.32 20.21 18.10
C GLY A 619 1.22 19.58 17.24
N PRO A 620 1.57 18.75 16.25
CA PRO A 620 0.58 18.17 15.33
C PRO A 620 -0.23 17.03 15.96
N LEU A 621 -1.56 17.12 15.88
CA LEU A 621 -2.46 15.97 16.04
C LEU A 621 -2.35 15.08 14.80
N LEU A 622 -2.04 13.80 14.97
CA LEU A 622 -1.85 12.86 13.86
C LEU A 622 -3.07 11.95 13.68
N ALA A 623 -3.31 11.50 12.45
CA ALA A 623 -4.40 10.55 12.17
C ALA A 623 -4.28 9.26 12.99
N CYS A 624 -3.05 8.79 13.27
CA CYS A 624 -2.82 7.62 14.13
C CYS A 624 -3.19 7.82 15.61
N ASP A 625 -3.34 9.06 16.09
CA ASP A 625 -3.80 9.34 17.46
C ASP A 625 -5.30 9.02 17.62
N LEU A 626 -6.07 9.24 16.56
CA LEU A 626 -7.53 9.11 16.56
C LEU A 626 -8.01 7.66 16.60
N THR A 627 -7.16 6.71 16.23
CA THR A 627 -7.51 5.28 16.22
C THR A 627 -7.54 4.68 17.63
N ALA A 628 -7.07 5.42 18.63
CA ALA A 628 -7.03 5.03 20.02
C ALA A 628 -8.14 5.64 20.88
N LEU A 629 -9.04 6.45 20.28
CA LEU A 629 -10.15 7.07 20.99
C LEU A 629 -11.09 5.99 21.57
N PRO A 630 -11.29 5.94 22.90
CA PRO A 630 -12.23 5.01 23.54
C PRO A 630 -13.68 5.26 23.11
N ARG A 631 -14.01 6.54 22.90
CA ARG A 631 -15.31 6.99 22.40
C ARG A 631 -15.09 7.98 21.27
N VAL A 632 -15.91 7.86 20.23
CA VAL A 632 -15.82 8.70 19.04
C VAL A 632 -17.09 9.51 18.85
N PRO A 633 -17.01 10.72 18.27
CA PRO A 633 -18.17 11.48 17.86
C PRO A 633 -18.89 10.78 16.71
N ASP A 634 -20.17 11.11 16.56
CA ASP A 634 -21.00 10.67 15.44
C ASP A 634 -20.53 11.33 14.13
N VAL A 635 -20.22 12.62 14.19
CA VAL A 635 -19.82 13.44 13.03
C VAL A 635 -18.56 14.23 13.33
N VAL A 636 -17.61 14.22 12.39
CA VAL A 636 -16.41 15.08 12.43
C VAL A 636 -16.35 15.94 11.18
N VAL A 637 -16.19 17.25 11.36
CA VAL A 637 -15.96 18.23 10.28
C VAL A 637 -14.52 18.69 10.37
N LEU A 638 -13.74 18.35 9.34
CA LEU A 638 -12.33 18.72 9.22
C LEU A 638 -12.21 19.91 8.25
N SER A 639 -12.28 21.12 8.79
CA SER A 639 -12.02 22.38 8.06
C SER A 639 -10.50 22.62 7.97
N THR A 640 -9.81 21.67 7.34
CA THR A 640 -8.36 21.61 7.26
C THR A 640 -7.94 21.21 5.85
N CYS A 641 -6.87 21.81 5.32
CA CYS A 641 -6.38 21.48 3.98
C CYS A 641 -6.01 19.99 3.90
N TRP A 642 -6.38 19.31 2.81
CA TRP A 642 -5.96 17.94 2.46
C TRP A 642 -6.45 16.79 3.36
N SER A 643 -7.26 17.03 4.38
CA SER A 643 -7.63 15.96 5.33
C SER A 643 -8.52 14.86 4.75
N GLY A 644 -9.14 15.09 3.59
CA GLY A 644 -9.87 14.08 2.82
C GLY A 644 -9.01 13.24 1.86
N ARG A 645 -7.71 13.54 1.72
CA ARG A 645 -6.81 12.85 0.78
C ARG A 645 -6.31 11.52 1.35
N GLY A 646 -6.19 10.52 0.47
CA GLY A 646 -5.67 9.19 0.81
C GLY A 646 -6.76 8.21 1.23
N PHE A 647 -8.04 8.63 1.18
CA PHE A 647 -9.18 7.78 1.51
C PHE A 647 -9.36 6.66 0.47
N ALA A 648 -9.42 7.00 -0.82
CA ALA A 648 -9.59 6.03 -1.90
C ALA A 648 -8.28 5.65 -2.60
N GLY A 649 -7.18 6.38 -2.37
CA GLY A 649 -5.96 6.34 -3.19
C GLY A 649 -5.09 5.07 -3.16
N ARG A 650 -5.42 4.07 -2.33
CA ARG A 650 -4.73 2.76 -2.30
C ARG A 650 -5.71 1.60 -2.22
N THR A 651 -5.25 0.43 -2.66
CA THR A 651 -5.94 -0.84 -2.43
C THR A 651 -5.93 -1.19 -0.94
N GLY A 652 -7.01 -1.78 -0.44
CA GLY A 652 -7.14 -2.18 0.96
C GLY A 652 -7.96 -1.19 1.79
N ALA A 653 -7.64 -1.13 3.08
CA ALA A 653 -8.35 -0.27 4.03
C ALA A 653 -8.12 1.22 3.69
N PRO A 654 -9.16 2.07 3.83
CA PRO A 654 -8.98 3.51 3.78
C PRO A 654 -7.96 3.99 4.81
N LEU A 655 -7.16 4.98 4.44
CA LEU A 655 -6.12 5.57 5.29
C LEU A 655 -6.34 7.09 5.43
N GLY A 656 -5.43 7.77 6.13
CA GLY A 656 -5.54 9.21 6.38
C GLY A 656 -6.44 9.52 7.58
N PHE A 657 -6.72 10.81 7.80
CA PHE A 657 -7.64 11.26 8.86
C PHE A 657 -9.02 10.62 8.71
N VAL A 658 -9.60 10.69 7.51
CA VAL A 658 -10.92 10.08 7.23
C VAL A 658 -10.88 8.57 7.51
N GLY A 659 -9.88 7.84 6.98
CA GLY A 659 -9.76 6.40 7.20
C GLY A 659 -9.59 6.04 8.68
N ALA A 660 -8.80 6.81 9.43
CA ALA A 660 -8.61 6.63 10.86
C ALA A 660 -9.89 6.85 11.67
N LEU A 661 -10.63 7.93 11.39
CA LEU A 661 -11.89 8.25 12.08
C LEU A 661 -12.99 7.21 11.80
N LEU A 662 -13.16 6.82 10.53
CA LEU A 662 -14.17 5.81 10.16
C LEU A 662 -13.85 4.43 10.75
N ALA A 663 -12.55 4.10 10.86
CA ALA A 663 -12.09 2.89 11.52
C ALA A 663 -12.25 2.94 13.04
N ALA A 664 -12.06 4.11 13.66
CA ALA A 664 -12.34 4.34 15.09
C ALA A 664 -13.84 4.28 15.42
N GLY A 665 -14.71 4.40 14.41
CA GLY A 665 -16.16 4.21 14.55
C GLY A 665 -17.00 5.45 14.24
N VAL A 666 -16.37 6.58 13.87
CA VAL A 666 -17.10 7.78 13.43
C VAL A 666 -18.02 7.41 12.27
N ARG A 667 -19.29 7.83 12.35
CA ARG A 667 -20.30 7.51 11.33
C ARG A 667 -20.02 8.27 10.04
N ALA A 668 -19.79 9.58 10.16
CA ALA A 668 -19.52 10.44 9.01
C ALA A 668 -18.43 11.48 9.27
N VAL A 669 -17.61 11.74 8.24
CA VAL A 669 -16.55 12.74 8.25
C VAL A 669 -16.76 13.70 7.08
N VAL A 670 -16.81 15.00 7.35
CA VAL A 670 -16.82 16.04 6.33
C VAL A 670 -15.41 16.56 6.16
N ALA A 671 -14.81 16.39 4.99
CA ALA A 671 -13.44 16.82 4.72
C ALA A 671 -13.26 17.20 3.25
N SER A 672 -12.23 17.98 2.94
CA SER A 672 -11.86 18.26 1.55
C SER A 672 -10.63 17.42 1.12
N PRO A 673 -10.68 16.73 -0.03
CA PRO A 673 -9.52 16.05 -0.59
C PRO A 673 -8.56 17.00 -1.33
N VAL A 674 -8.96 18.26 -1.51
CA VAL A 674 -8.18 19.32 -2.17
C VAL A 674 -7.95 20.50 -1.22
N PRO A 675 -6.96 21.37 -1.48
CA PRO A 675 -6.85 22.68 -0.82
C PRO A 675 -8.14 23.51 -0.94
N VAL A 676 -8.51 24.18 0.15
CA VAL A 676 -9.63 25.13 0.19
C VAL A 676 -9.13 26.48 0.72
N GLY A 677 -9.64 27.58 0.16
CA GLY A 677 -9.22 28.93 0.56
C GLY A 677 -10.02 29.49 1.73
N ASP A 678 -9.36 30.19 2.65
CA ASP A 678 -9.90 30.63 3.94
C ASP A 678 -11.19 31.47 3.85
N SER A 679 -11.24 32.49 2.98
CA SER A 679 -12.37 33.43 2.95
C SER A 679 -13.67 32.83 2.45
N ARG A 680 -13.60 31.86 1.51
CA ARG A 680 -14.77 31.13 1.00
C ARG A 680 -15.23 30.06 1.98
N THR A 681 -14.32 29.51 2.78
CA THR A 681 -14.61 28.42 3.72
C THR A 681 -15.42 28.91 4.92
N ASP A 682 -15.05 30.03 5.56
CA ASP A 682 -15.77 30.55 6.75
C ASP A 682 -17.27 30.78 6.50
N THR A 683 -17.61 31.49 5.43
CA THR A 683 -19.03 31.76 5.08
C THR A 683 -19.79 30.46 4.76
N ALA A 684 -19.16 29.55 4.03
CA ALA A 684 -19.75 28.27 3.66
C ALA A 684 -19.98 27.38 4.89
N MET A 685 -19.00 27.31 5.80
CA MET A 685 -19.06 26.55 7.05
C MET A 685 -20.16 27.06 7.98
N ARG A 686 -20.32 28.38 8.12
CA ARG A 686 -21.44 28.94 8.89
C ARG A 686 -22.81 28.57 8.32
N ARG A 687 -22.95 28.63 6.98
CA ARG A 687 -24.21 28.22 6.30
C ARG A 687 -24.48 26.73 6.48
N PHE A 688 -23.45 25.91 6.31
CA PHE A 688 -23.50 24.47 6.55
C PHE A 688 -23.93 24.15 7.99
N HIS A 689 -23.25 24.69 9.00
CA HIS A 689 -23.56 24.41 10.40
C HIS A 689 -24.93 24.94 10.80
N ARG A 690 -25.36 26.09 10.29
CA ARG A 690 -26.73 26.61 10.51
C ARG A 690 -27.78 25.65 9.95
N SER A 691 -27.56 25.17 8.72
CA SER A 691 -28.45 24.21 8.06
C SER A 691 -28.50 22.88 8.82
N PHE A 692 -27.33 22.34 9.19
CA PHE A 692 -27.21 21.09 9.93
C PHE A 692 -27.80 21.19 11.35
N ALA A 693 -27.55 22.28 12.08
CA ALA A 693 -28.17 22.55 13.38
C ALA A 693 -29.69 22.72 13.28
N GLY A 694 -30.19 23.21 12.13
CA GLY A 694 -31.62 23.30 11.81
C GLY A 694 -32.28 21.96 11.45
N GLY A 695 -31.54 20.85 11.48
CA GLY A 695 -32.07 19.52 11.18
C GLY A 695 -32.04 19.15 9.70
N VAL A 696 -31.27 19.84 8.85
CA VAL A 696 -31.02 19.35 7.49
C VAL A 696 -30.06 18.16 7.55
N PRO A 697 -30.34 17.04 6.84
CA PRO A 697 -29.43 15.90 6.79
C PRO A 697 -27.99 16.30 6.40
N LEU A 698 -27.00 15.71 7.08
CA LEU A 698 -25.58 15.99 6.85
C LEU A 698 -25.15 16.02 5.36
N PRO A 699 -25.42 14.97 4.54
CA PRO A 699 -24.98 14.96 3.14
C PRO A 699 -25.63 16.07 2.30
N GLU A 700 -26.85 16.50 2.64
CA GLU A 700 -27.58 17.57 1.96
C GLU A 700 -26.98 18.94 2.32
N ALA A 701 -26.77 19.18 3.62
CA ALA A 701 -26.08 20.37 4.08
C ALA A 701 -24.67 20.50 3.46
N VAL A 702 -23.92 19.40 3.37
CA VAL A 702 -22.62 19.37 2.67
C VAL A 702 -22.80 19.71 1.20
N ALA A 703 -23.69 19.03 0.48
CA ALA A 703 -23.82 19.20 -0.96
C ALA A 703 -24.21 20.63 -1.38
N VAL A 704 -25.07 21.28 -0.60
CA VAL A 704 -25.52 22.65 -0.87
C VAL A 704 -24.46 23.68 -0.49
N HIS A 705 -23.84 23.54 0.68
CA HIS A 705 -23.03 24.62 1.25
C HIS A 705 -21.51 24.42 1.08
N LEU A 706 -21.02 23.19 1.12
CA LEU A 706 -19.58 22.89 1.11
C LEU A 706 -19.10 22.16 -0.16
N GLY A 707 -19.98 21.43 -0.84
CA GLY A 707 -19.70 20.73 -2.09
C GLY A 707 -19.11 21.64 -3.19
N PRO A 708 -19.67 22.85 -3.44
CA PRO A 708 -19.15 23.78 -4.44
C PRO A 708 -17.71 24.27 -4.19
N ILE A 709 -17.23 24.19 -2.95
CA ILE A 709 -15.86 24.56 -2.55
C ILE A 709 -14.97 23.34 -2.28
N GLY A 710 -15.45 22.14 -2.60
CA GLY A 710 -14.64 20.92 -2.66
C GLY A 710 -14.64 20.06 -1.41
N PHE A 711 -15.55 20.27 -0.45
CA PHE A 711 -15.74 19.31 0.64
C PHE A 711 -16.61 18.13 0.20
N CYS A 712 -16.41 16.99 0.84
CA CYS A 712 -17.16 15.76 0.62
C CYS A 712 -17.65 15.20 1.97
N CYS A 713 -18.75 14.45 1.92
CA CYS A 713 -19.25 13.67 3.06
C CYS A 713 -18.74 12.23 2.90
N PHE A 714 -17.86 11.80 3.80
CA PHE A 714 -17.35 10.43 3.87
C PHE A 714 -18.08 9.66 4.96
N GLY A 715 -18.33 8.37 4.75
CA GLY A 715 -19.07 7.54 5.69
C GLY A 715 -20.58 7.49 5.41
N ALA A 716 -21.35 7.02 6.38
CA ALA A 716 -22.74 6.60 6.19
C ALA A 716 -23.78 7.61 6.65
#